data_AF-A0A7L1N1G8-F1
#
_entry.id   AF-A0A7L1N1G8-F1
#
_cell.length_a   1.000
_cell.length_b   1.000
_cell.length_c   1.000
_cell.angle_alpha   90.00
_cell.angle_beta   90.00
_cell.angle_gamma   90.00
#
_symmetry.space_group_name_H-M   'P 1'
#
loop_
_entity.id
_entity.type
_entity.pdbx_description
1 polymer ?
#
loop_
_entity_poly.entity_id
_entity_poly.type
_entity_poly.pdbx_seq_one_letter_code
_entity_poly.pdbx_strand_id
1 'polypeptide(L)'
;QGNQRSTHIGLHNLQTKQNEHLYIFERDLRIISCSVNSERTLLAVSFCQYSEEEGVSQLLQPVSKYLTLLIEIHPINNVRVLKAVDSCVRVQFLYPDEGGNTSMESRLLLVSEDKYVEQFDVRVVAEEHHKVVIQNSGQLPRVRVADDLIWAQWDMMEQRLFYIVPKESKNTLKCVQFYPDGSCNSILESHLDISVNDTQLKLVNFGYYCQDQGVASKSLNLQVFTSKTGGLCLCCSLTSDTPDEVRYSVYFLHKGYNKTFTVSLEGTESHQLKEVAFMNLDDYVAAYLPGQFLHLLNIQHPDLLCHSLFLTGENARIDMLQNCSVRSPLTSTVLDCYEGNLYGVSISDGALLQFLQNSKRDSDRLAALHCALLYFQLTEDLEMQIIWWISENLLTCHSFDPIQEFLIASLYCRMCAETHNLDKLLPYTSLLDWIGVIPGVTCATDIISQPVLEFQNCRGFWERLNSNLESVKYAEPHLHYQNNVLRREWRKLSEFCLFTNQREERRSTAYLRNILENAKKVLSHLDTWDSEERLVPLFQEEDYQQQLLMGLMVAQLKDHLMRHLRYVGKKKIDQIVLDYVANLLNLVHRIMKEIWRRYRLHSCILCFDERGTAGEFAAFRIMSRILEAANGMCMPLPPGFHTLHLGLGVRCLPLHTLLHYIDTGVLHLTEAGVRKLLKDLDDTEENEKLKFSIVMRLPEALGQKLRQMWNHPVNANFIARNYVKFLLEKLGNRQCNRPVPERLSIPVEFLPLNYLTHVLAEIETQGVHPYENQAGVNVRFVEETALKHTTMLLGLRYS
;
A
#
# COMPACT_ATOMS: atom_id res chain seq x y z
N GLN A 1 -29.17 -62.15 -12.72
CA GLN A 1 -27.89 -61.50 -13.03
C GLN A 1 -27.60 -60.57 -11.88
N GLY A 2 -26.68 -60.94 -10.98
CA GLY A 2 -26.33 -60.11 -9.82
C GLY A 2 -25.60 -58.87 -10.30
N ASN A 3 -25.98 -57.69 -9.81
CA ASN A 3 -25.26 -56.45 -10.04
C ASN A 3 -23.84 -56.60 -9.46
N GLN A 4 -22.87 -57.02 -10.28
CA GLN A 4 -21.46 -56.87 -9.95
C GLN A 4 -21.18 -55.37 -9.87
N ARG A 5 -21.03 -54.86 -8.64
CA ARG A 5 -20.62 -53.47 -8.40
C ARG A 5 -19.15 -53.35 -8.79
N SER A 6 -18.84 -52.42 -9.69
CA SER A 6 -17.49 -52.12 -10.18
C SER A 6 -17.08 -50.72 -9.77
N THR A 7 -15.79 -50.54 -9.50
CA THR A 7 -15.21 -49.23 -9.18
C THR A 7 -14.51 -48.68 -10.42
N HIS A 8 -14.89 -47.48 -10.83
CA HIS A 8 -14.30 -46.80 -12.00
C HIS A 8 -13.42 -45.65 -11.54
N ILE A 9 -12.18 -45.62 -12.02
CA ILE A 9 -11.26 -44.50 -11.81
C ILE A 9 -11.15 -43.73 -13.12
N GLY A 10 -11.42 -42.43 -13.06
CA GLY A 10 -11.31 -41.52 -14.20
C GLY A 10 -10.68 -40.19 -13.82
N LEU A 11 -10.11 -39.52 -14.81
CA LEU A 11 -9.56 -38.18 -14.71
C LEU A 11 -10.62 -37.17 -15.17
N HIS A 12 -10.96 -36.21 -14.32
CA HIS A 12 -11.90 -35.16 -14.69
C HIS A 12 -11.23 -34.11 -15.58
N ASN A 13 -11.76 -33.87 -16.77
CA ASN A 13 -11.31 -32.79 -17.64
C ASN A 13 -12.18 -31.55 -17.41
N LEU A 14 -11.57 -30.49 -16.84
CA LEU A 14 -12.23 -29.23 -16.53
C LEU A 14 -12.82 -28.51 -17.75
N GLN A 15 -12.21 -28.65 -18.94
CA GLN A 15 -12.67 -27.97 -20.16
C GLN A 15 -13.89 -28.65 -20.76
N THR A 16 -13.88 -29.98 -20.83
CA THR A 16 -14.97 -30.77 -21.42
C THR A 16 -16.05 -31.13 -20.41
N LYS A 17 -15.79 -30.94 -19.10
CA LYS A 17 -16.63 -31.40 -17.98
C LYS A 17 -16.96 -32.89 -18.04
N GLN A 18 -16.09 -33.69 -18.66
CA GLN A 18 -16.23 -35.14 -18.80
C GLN A 18 -15.11 -35.86 -18.07
N ASN A 19 -15.40 -37.06 -17.59
CA ASN A 19 -14.41 -37.94 -16.98
C ASN A 19 -13.78 -38.83 -18.05
N GLU A 20 -12.49 -38.68 -18.27
CA GLU A 20 -11.68 -39.61 -19.06
C GLU A 20 -11.44 -40.86 -18.23
N HIS A 21 -11.93 -42.01 -18.71
CA HIS A 21 -11.82 -43.26 -17.98
C HIS A 21 -10.38 -43.80 -18.00
N LEU A 22 -9.82 -44.14 -16.83
CA LEU A 22 -8.45 -44.66 -16.69
C LEU A 22 -8.42 -46.16 -16.38
N TYR A 23 -9.16 -46.65 -15.38
CA TYR A 23 -9.06 -48.03 -14.92
C TYR A 23 -10.36 -48.53 -14.26
N ILE A 24 -10.67 -49.83 -14.41
CA ILE A 24 -11.84 -50.50 -13.80
C ILE A 24 -11.36 -51.57 -12.82
N PHE A 25 -11.89 -51.54 -11.60
CA PHE A 25 -11.86 -52.69 -10.71
C PHE A 25 -13.19 -53.44 -10.80
N GLU A 26 -13.13 -54.75 -11.06
CA GLU A 26 -14.28 -55.66 -11.07
C GLU A 26 -14.77 -56.00 -9.64
N ARG A 27 -14.62 -55.06 -8.71
CA ARG A 27 -15.08 -55.13 -7.31
C ARG A 27 -15.45 -53.73 -6.83
N ASP A 28 -16.35 -53.68 -5.84
CA ASP A 28 -16.69 -52.48 -5.11
C ASP A 28 -15.59 -52.21 -4.08
N LEU A 29 -14.72 -51.24 -4.35
CA LEU A 29 -13.55 -50.91 -3.53
C LEU A 29 -13.71 -49.50 -2.99
N ARG A 30 -13.54 -49.35 -1.67
CA ARG A 30 -13.49 -48.04 -1.03
C ARG A 30 -12.10 -47.43 -1.24
N ILE A 31 -11.97 -46.62 -2.29
CA ILE A 31 -10.74 -45.89 -2.61
C ILE A 31 -10.49 -44.81 -1.56
N ILE A 32 -9.25 -44.74 -1.08
CA ILE A 32 -8.79 -43.78 -0.07
C ILE A 32 -8.02 -42.64 -0.74
N SER A 33 -7.08 -43.01 -1.62
CA SER A 33 -6.18 -42.07 -2.27
C SER A 33 -5.85 -42.60 -3.66
N CYS A 34 -5.78 -41.69 -4.62
CA CYS A 34 -5.48 -42.02 -6.01
C CYS A 34 -4.66 -40.87 -6.61
N SER A 35 -3.62 -41.21 -7.37
CA SER A 35 -2.79 -40.23 -8.05
C SER A 35 -2.30 -40.78 -9.39
N VAL A 36 -2.10 -39.89 -10.37
CA VAL A 36 -1.67 -40.21 -11.73
C VAL A 36 -0.42 -39.40 -12.06
N ASN A 37 0.55 -39.98 -12.76
CA ASN A 37 1.76 -39.28 -13.16
C ASN A 37 1.50 -38.26 -14.29
N SER A 38 2.46 -37.36 -14.55
CA SER A 38 2.36 -36.31 -15.58
C SER A 38 2.01 -36.87 -16.96
N GLU A 39 2.63 -38.00 -17.32
CA GLU A 39 2.47 -38.65 -18.64
C GLU A 39 1.17 -39.47 -18.77
N ARG A 40 0.37 -39.60 -17.70
CA ARG A 40 -0.87 -40.42 -17.65
C ARG A 40 -0.64 -41.90 -18.02
N THR A 41 0.54 -42.41 -17.73
CA THR A 41 0.96 -43.79 -18.00
C THR A 41 0.86 -44.68 -16.76
N LEU A 42 0.98 -44.09 -15.56
CA LEU A 42 0.99 -44.78 -14.27
C LEU A 42 -0.11 -44.27 -13.35
N LEU A 43 -0.78 -45.20 -12.67
CA LEU A 43 -1.83 -44.97 -11.69
C LEU A 43 -1.43 -45.58 -10.34
N ALA A 44 -1.38 -44.77 -9.29
CA ALA A 44 -1.19 -45.24 -7.92
C ALA A 44 -2.52 -45.17 -7.18
N VAL A 45 -2.95 -46.28 -6.57
CA VAL A 45 -4.24 -46.38 -5.88
C VAL A 45 -4.05 -47.02 -4.52
N SER A 46 -4.67 -46.45 -3.50
CA SER A 46 -4.78 -47.04 -2.17
C SER A 46 -6.25 -47.24 -1.80
N PHE A 47 -6.62 -48.43 -1.32
CA PHE A 47 -8.00 -48.77 -1.00
C PHE A 47 -8.12 -49.72 0.20
N CYS A 48 -9.30 -49.72 0.81
CA CYS A 48 -9.68 -50.67 1.87
C CYS A 48 -10.18 -51.98 1.26
N GLN A 49 -9.71 -53.11 1.76
CA GLN A 49 -10.11 -54.43 1.25
C GLN A 49 -11.45 -54.94 1.82
N TYR A 50 -11.94 -54.37 2.94
CA TYR A 50 -13.17 -54.81 3.60
C TYR A 50 -14.43 -54.17 3.01
N SER A 51 -15.36 -55.01 2.56
CA SER A 51 -16.77 -54.67 2.29
C SER A 51 -17.63 -55.11 3.49
N GLU A 52 -18.60 -54.28 3.90
CA GLU A 52 -19.54 -54.58 5.01
C GLU A 52 -20.31 -55.90 4.82
N GLU A 53 -20.38 -56.44 3.60
CA GLU A 53 -21.12 -57.66 3.27
C GLU A 53 -20.36 -58.97 3.59
N GLU A 54 -19.06 -58.93 3.90
CA GLU A 54 -18.23 -60.15 4.13
C GLU A 54 -17.90 -60.43 5.61
N GLY A 55 -18.48 -59.67 6.55
CA GLY A 55 -18.09 -59.64 7.97
C GLY A 55 -18.26 -60.92 8.80
N VAL A 56 -18.79 -62.02 8.26
CA VAL A 56 -19.07 -63.25 9.04
C VAL A 56 -18.23 -64.46 8.62
N SER A 57 -17.58 -64.44 7.44
CA SER A 57 -17.05 -65.69 6.84
C SER A 57 -15.53 -65.79 6.69
N GLN A 58 -14.73 -64.76 7.04
CA GLN A 58 -13.28 -64.75 6.77
C GLN A 58 -12.38 -64.42 7.98
N LEU A 59 -12.80 -64.77 9.20
CA LEU A 59 -12.04 -64.57 10.46
C LEU A 59 -10.68 -65.32 10.55
N LEU A 60 -10.21 -66.01 9.50
CA LEU A 60 -9.04 -66.89 9.55
C LEU A 60 -8.01 -66.69 8.43
N GLN A 61 -8.01 -65.57 7.70
CA GLN A 61 -6.87 -65.22 6.84
C GLN A 61 -6.22 -63.91 7.31
N PRO A 62 -4.89 -63.87 7.51
CA PRO A 62 -4.16 -62.64 7.83
C PRO A 62 -4.07 -61.78 6.56
N VAL A 63 -5.16 -61.12 6.22
CA VAL A 63 -5.26 -60.23 5.06
C VAL A 63 -5.16 -58.79 5.57
N SER A 64 -4.16 -58.07 5.05
CA SER A 64 -3.91 -56.67 5.39
C SER A 64 -5.14 -55.79 5.09
N LYS A 65 -5.51 -54.91 6.02
CA LYS A 65 -6.72 -54.07 5.88
C LYS A 65 -6.69 -53.13 4.66
N TYR A 66 -5.51 -52.61 4.32
CA TYR A 66 -5.31 -51.65 3.23
C TYR A 66 -4.28 -52.14 2.23
N LEU A 67 -4.55 -51.92 0.95
CA LEU A 67 -3.65 -52.27 -0.14
C LEU A 67 -3.37 -51.04 -1.00
N THR A 68 -2.09 -50.84 -1.29
CA THR A 68 -1.61 -49.78 -2.19
C THR A 68 -0.97 -50.42 -3.42
N LEU A 69 -1.50 -50.08 -4.59
CA LEU A 69 -1.11 -50.60 -5.89
C LEU A 69 -0.52 -49.51 -6.78
N LEU A 70 0.42 -49.92 -7.64
CA LEU A 70 0.92 -49.16 -8.78
C LEU A 70 0.55 -49.92 -10.06
N ILE A 71 -0.13 -49.24 -10.99
CA ILE A 71 -0.77 -49.83 -12.15
C ILE A 71 -0.28 -49.12 -13.41
N GLU A 72 0.10 -49.89 -14.43
CA GLU A 72 0.38 -49.40 -15.78
C GLU A 72 -0.96 -49.26 -16.53
N ILE A 73 -1.27 -48.07 -17.06
CA ILE A 73 -2.57 -47.78 -17.72
C ILE A 73 -2.51 -48.03 -19.23
N HIS A 74 -1.36 -47.74 -19.86
CA HIS A 74 -1.20 -47.75 -21.32
C HIS A 74 0.05 -48.52 -21.74
N PRO A 75 -0.04 -49.83 -22.04
CA PRO A 75 -1.21 -50.71 -21.90
C PRO A 75 -1.41 -51.20 -20.44
N ILE A 76 -2.62 -51.66 -20.12
CA ILE A 76 -2.91 -52.36 -18.86
C ILE A 76 -2.17 -53.71 -18.85
N ASN A 77 -0.93 -53.70 -18.38
CA ASN A 77 -0.05 -54.86 -18.42
C ASN A 77 0.30 -55.37 -17.02
N ASN A 78 0.66 -54.48 -16.09
CA ASN A 78 1.14 -54.86 -14.77
C ASN A 78 0.47 -54.10 -13.63
N VAL A 79 0.16 -54.84 -12.57
CA VAL A 79 -0.27 -54.33 -11.27
C VAL A 79 0.79 -54.75 -10.24
N ARG A 80 1.37 -53.78 -9.55
CA ARG A 80 2.37 -54.01 -8.50
C ARG A 80 1.83 -53.61 -7.15
N VAL A 81 2.00 -54.48 -6.15
CA VAL A 81 1.72 -54.13 -4.76
C VAL A 81 2.87 -53.31 -4.22
N LEU A 82 2.61 -52.05 -3.87
CA LEU A 82 3.57 -51.19 -3.20
C LEU A 82 3.60 -51.49 -1.69
N LYS A 83 2.41 -51.58 -1.07
CA LYS A 83 2.24 -51.90 0.35
C LYS A 83 0.95 -52.66 0.61
N ALA A 84 1.02 -53.52 1.61
CA ALA A 84 -0.09 -54.27 2.20
C ALA A 84 0.05 -54.13 3.72
N VAL A 85 -0.77 -53.27 4.33
CA VAL A 85 -0.63 -52.85 5.74
C VAL A 85 -2.00 -52.69 6.42
N ASP A 86 -2.00 -52.66 7.75
CA ASP A 86 -3.23 -52.45 8.54
C ASP A 86 -3.55 -50.98 8.83
N SER A 87 -2.61 -50.08 8.52
CA SER A 87 -2.74 -48.63 8.58
C SER A 87 -3.10 -48.03 7.23
N CYS A 88 -3.81 -46.90 7.23
CA CYS A 88 -4.18 -46.23 5.99
C CYS A 88 -2.94 -45.60 5.32
N VAL A 89 -2.85 -45.79 4.01
CA VAL A 89 -1.76 -45.26 3.18
C VAL A 89 -2.32 -44.35 2.10
N ARG A 90 -1.65 -43.22 1.86
CA ARG A 90 -1.98 -42.27 0.80
C ARG A 90 -0.85 -42.13 -0.19
N VAL A 91 -1.20 -41.77 -1.42
CA VAL A 91 -0.28 -41.77 -2.57
C VAL A 91 -0.41 -40.48 -3.37
N GLN A 92 0.73 -39.90 -3.75
CA GLN A 92 0.80 -38.65 -4.50
C GLN A 92 2.01 -38.64 -5.45
N PHE A 93 1.78 -38.52 -6.75
CA PHE A 93 2.87 -38.32 -7.72
C PHE A 93 3.44 -36.89 -7.65
N LEU A 94 4.74 -36.80 -7.92
CA LEU A 94 5.45 -35.55 -8.17
C LEU A 94 5.45 -35.25 -9.67
N TYR A 95 5.33 -33.97 -10.02
CA TYR A 95 5.22 -33.51 -11.40
C TYR A 95 6.48 -32.74 -11.82
N PRO A 96 7.18 -33.14 -12.90
CA PRO A 96 8.30 -32.38 -13.44
C PRO A 96 7.82 -31.12 -14.19
N ASP A 97 8.75 -30.19 -14.46
CA ASP A 97 8.48 -28.94 -15.19
C ASP A 97 8.26 -29.21 -16.70
N GLU A 98 7.34 -28.48 -17.34
CA GLU A 98 6.87 -28.75 -18.71
C GLU A 98 7.97 -28.60 -19.80
N GLY A 99 9.13 -28.04 -19.45
CA GLY A 99 10.26 -27.79 -20.36
C GLY A 99 11.48 -28.71 -20.20
N GLY A 100 11.48 -29.62 -19.21
CA GLY A 100 12.58 -30.58 -19.01
C GLY A 100 12.43 -31.77 -19.94
N ASN A 101 13.54 -32.25 -20.54
CA ASN A 101 13.56 -33.54 -21.23
C ASN A 101 12.85 -34.57 -20.35
N THR A 102 11.89 -35.31 -20.94
CA THR A 102 11.13 -36.39 -20.31
C THR A 102 12.08 -37.47 -19.79
N SER A 103 12.67 -37.23 -18.62
CA SER A 103 13.32 -38.27 -17.86
C SER A 103 12.21 -39.26 -17.56
N MET A 104 12.34 -40.49 -18.05
CA MET A 104 11.35 -41.55 -17.82
C MET A 104 11.41 -42.06 -16.37
N GLU A 105 11.53 -41.15 -15.41
CA GLU A 105 11.52 -41.38 -13.98
C GLU A 105 10.31 -40.63 -13.40
N SER A 106 9.29 -41.40 -13.01
CA SER A 106 8.16 -40.88 -12.23
C SER A 106 8.46 -41.07 -10.75
N ARG A 107 8.20 -40.06 -9.91
CA ARG A 107 8.39 -40.16 -8.45
C ARG A 107 7.06 -40.15 -7.74
N LEU A 108 6.92 -41.04 -6.75
CA LEU A 108 5.68 -41.24 -6.00
C LEU A 108 5.95 -41.10 -4.51
N LEU A 109 5.21 -40.21 -3.84
CA LEU A 109 5.16 -40.11 -2.40
C LEU A 109 4.10 -41.05 -1.83
N LEU A 110 4.50 -41.80 -0.81
CA LEU A 110 3.66 -42.69 -0.03
C LEU A 110 3.65 -42.19 1.42
N VAL A 111 2.47 -41.86 1.92
CA VAL A 111 2.27 -41.32 3.27
C VAL A 111 1.52 -42.36 4.10
N SER A 112 2.15 -42.84 5.17
CA SER A 112 1.54 -43.83 6.06
C SER A 112 0.99 -43.18 7.33
N GLU A 113 -0.18 -43.64 7.80
CA GLU A 113 -0.69 -43.29 9.13
C GLU A 113 0.19 -43.78 10.27
N ASP A 114 1.11 -44.73 10.01
CA ASP A 114 2.18 -45.13 10.93
C ASP A 114 3.29 -44.06 11.08
N LYS A 115 2.96 -42.79 10.81
CA LYS A 115 3.78 -41.61 11.09
C LYS A 115 5.04 -41.44 10.23
N TYR A 116 5.05 -41.92 8.99
CA TYR A 116 6.20 -41.74 8.09
C TYR A 116 5.81 -41.48 6.64
N VAL A 117 6.73 -40.89 5.86
CA VAL A 117 6.61 -40.63 4.42
C VAL A 117 7.79 -41.23 3.67
N GLU A 118 7.49 -41.95 2.59
CA GLU A 118 8.48 -42.58 1.70
C GLU A 118 8.31 -42.08 0.27
N GLN A 119 9.41 -41.84 -0.43
CA GLN A 119 9.45 -41.56 -1.86
C GLN A 119 9.89 -42.81 -2.61
N PHE A 120 9.16 -43.16 -3.66
CA PHE A 120 9.49 -44.22 -4.61
C PHE A 120 9.93 -43.61 -5.94
N ASP A 121 11.05 -44.10 -6.48
CA ASP A 121 11.52 -43.71 -7.81
C ASP A 121 11.14 -44.81 -8.82
N VAL A 122 10.23 -44.49 -9.73
CA VAL A 122 9.69 -45.42 -10.72
C VAL A 122 10.29 -45.09 -12.08
N ARG A 123 11.23 -45.92 -12.52
CA ARG A 123 11.78 -45.86 -13.88
C ARG A 123 10.86 -46.55 -14.85
N VAL A 124 10.58 -45.89 -15.95
CA VAL A 124 9.72 -46.37 -17.03
C VAL A 124 10.52 -46.39 -18.33
N VAL A 125 10.20 -47.31 -19.23
CA VAL A 125 10.84 -47.43 -20.54
C VAL A 125 9.75 -47.44 -21.60
N ALA A 126 9.93 -46.64 -22.64
CA ALA A 126 9.10 -46.72 -23.83
C ALA A 126 9.53 -47.93 -24.68
N GLU A 127 8.64 -48.91 -24.82
CA GLU A 127 8.72 -49.97 -25.81
C GLU A 127 8.01 -49.54 -27.12
N GLU A 128 8.29 -50.23 -28.23
CA GLU A 128 7.68 -49.95 -29.53
C GLU A 128 6.14 -49.89 -29.44
N HIS A 129 5.52 -48.92 -30.14
CA HIS A 129 4.07 -48.66 -30.20
C HIS A 129 3.44 -47.91 -28.99
N HIS A 130 4.12 -46.93 -28.41
CA HIS A 130 3.62 -46.11 -27.28
C HIS A 130 3.32 -46.92 -26.00
N LYS A 131 3.98 -48.06 -25.81
CA LYS A 131 3.86 -48.87 -24.59
C LYS A 131 4.89 -48.41 -23.58
N VAL A 132 4.47 -48.08 -22.38
CA VAL A 132 5.36 -47.58 -21.32
C VAL A 132 5.35 -48.59 -20.18
N VAL A 133 6.49 -49.24 -19.93
CA VAL A 133 6.62 -50.37 -18.98
C VAL A 133 7.66 -50.05 -17.90
N ILE A 134 7.43 -50.45 -16.65
CA ILE A 134 8.35 -50.22 -15.53
C ILE A 134 9.66 -51.01 -15.73
N GLN A 135 10.80 -50.32 -15.74
CA GLN A 135 12.13 -50.84 -16.13
C GLN A 135 12.66 -52.00 -15.27
N ASN A 136 12.28 -52.07 -13.99
CA ASN A 136 12.84 -53.02 -13.04
C ASN A 136 11.78 -54.01 -12.55
N SER A 137 11.95 -55.33 -12.71
CA SER A 137 11.06 -56.37 -12.17
C SER A 137 11.22 -56.65 -10.66
N GLY A 138 12.20 -56.01 -10.00
CA GLY A 138 12.48 -56.12 -8.56
C GLY A 138 11.78 -55.06 -7.70
N GLN A 139 12.24 -54.95 -6.44
CA GLN A 139 11.74 -53.95 -5.49
C GLN A 139 12.12 -52.54 -5.96
N LEU A 140 11.13 -51.64 -6.02
CA LEU A 140 11.34 -50.26 -6.44
C LEU A 140 12.26 -49.53 -5.43
N PRO A 141 13.22 -48.71 -5.89
CA PRO A 141 14.00 -47.85 -5.01
C PRO A 141 13.07 -46.98 -4.16
N ARG A 142 13.33 -46.95 -2.86
CA ARG A 142 12.57 -46.14 -1.90
C ARG A 142 13.49 -45.40 -0.95
N VAL A 143 13.16 -44.15 -0.67
CA VAL A 143 13.86 -43.28 0.27
C VAL A 143 12.86 -42.79 1.31
N ARG A 144 13.25 -42.80 2.58
CA ARG A 144 12.44 -42.29 3.68
C ARG A 144 12.66 -40.79 3.80
N VAL A 145 11.58 -40.02 3.66
CA VAL A 145 11.62 -38.55 3.60
C VAL A 145 11.37 -37.94 4.97
N ALA A 146 10.45 -38.52 5.75
CA ALA A 146 10.12 -38.05 7.09
C ALA A 146 9.62 -39.21 7.97
N ASP A 147 9.88 -39.12 9.28
CA ASP A 147 9.51 -40.10 10.31
C ASP A 147 8.91 -39.39 11.54
N ASP A 148 8.23 -40.17 12.39
CA ASP A 148 7.60 -39.77 13.65
C ASP A 148 6.69 -38.53 13.55
N LEU A 149 5.96 -38.44 12.45
CA LEU A 149 5.05 -37.34 12.13
C LEU A 149 3.81 -37.33 13.01
N ILE A 150 3.38 -36.15 13.44
CA ILE A 150 2.08 -35.93 14.11
C ILE A 150 1.10 -35.12 13.25
N TRP A 151 1.62 -34.33 12.32
CA TRP A 151 0.85 -33.58 11.34
C TRP A 151 1.63 -33.42 10.03
N ALA A 152 0.94 -33.43 8.90
CA ALA A 152 1.54 -33.11 7.59
C ALA A 152 0.54 -32.44 6.64
N GLN A 153 1.01 -31.48 5.85
CA GLN A 153 0.25 -30.82 4.78
C GLN A 153 1.01 -30.88 3.45
N TRP A 154 0.27 -31.21 2.40
CA TRP A 154 0.77 -31.19 1.03
C TRP A 154 0.36 -29.89 0.31
N ASP A 155 1.34 -29.21 -0.28
CA ASP A 155 1.12 -28.13 -1.24
C ASP A 155 1.30 -28.69 -2.66
N MET A 156 0.18 -28.83 -3.37
CA MET A 156 0.15 -29.40 -4.71
C MET A 156 0.80 -28.49 -5.76
N MET A 157 0.69 -27.17 -5.61
CA MET A 157 1.10 -26.22 -6.65
C MET A 157 2.62 -26.07 -6.66
N GLU A 158 3.20 -25.91 -5.48
CA GLU A 158 4.65 -25.70 -5.32
C GLU A 158 5.41 -26.98 -4.97
N GLN A 159 4.71 -28.12 -4.84
CA GLN A 159 5.25 -29.44 -4.46
C GLN A 159 6.11 -29.37 -3.18
N ARG A 160 5.48 -28.92 -2.09
CA ARG A 160 6.08 -28.79 -0.76
C ARG A 160 5.37 -29.67 0.24
N LEU A 161 6.14 -30.35 1.08
CA LEU A 161 5.63 -31.10 2.22
C LEU A 161 5.99 -30.37 3.50
N PHE A 162 4.98 -29.82 4.17
CA PHE A 162 5.10 -29.30 5.54
C PHE A 162 4.72 -30.39 6.53
N TYR A 163 5.50 -30.59 7.58
CA TYR A 163 5.20 -31.60 8.58
C TYR A 163 5.72 -31.21 9.97
N ILE A 164 5.08 -31.74 11.01
CA ILE A 164 5.46 -31.49 12.41
C ILE A 164 5.97 -32.79 13.02
N VAL A 165 7.12 -32.69 13.68
CA VAL A 165 7.74 -33.77 14.47
C VAL A 165 7.75 -33.35 15.95
N PRO A 166 7.28 -34.21 16.87
CA PRO A 166 7.39 -33.96 18.30
C PRO A 166 8.85 -34.13 18.76
N LYS A 167 9.38 -33.14 19.47
CA LYS A 167 10.64 -33.27 20.23
C LYS A 167 10.33 -33.09 21.72
N GLU A 168 11.18 -33.63 22.60
CA GLU A 168 10.97 -33.73 24.07
C GLU A 168 10.51 -32.44 24.78
N SER A 169 10.77 -31.26 24.20
CA SER A 169 10.39 -29.96 24.77
C SER A 169 9.48 -29.08 23.92
N LYS A 170 9.59 -29.12 22.58
CA LYS A 170 8.80 -28.30 21.64
C LYS A 170 8.59 -29.03 20.33
N ASN A 171 7.42 -28.85 19.72
CA ASN A 171 7.13 -29.39 18.40
C ASN A 171 7.92 -28.63 17.33
N THR A 172 8.45 -29.34 16.33
CA THR A 172 9.24 -28.73 15.26
C THR A 172 8.50 -28.87 13.94
N LEU A 173 8.20 -27.74 13.28
CA LEU A 173 7.73 -27.68 11.91
C LEU A 173 8.93 -27.77 10.96
N LYS A 174 8.85 -28.72 10.03
CA LYS A 174 9.82 -28.88 8.95
C LYS A 174 9.14 -28.72 7.59
N CYS A 175 9.90 -28.27 6.61
CA CYS A 175 9.47 -28.24 5.22
C CYS A 175 10.49 -28.93 4.31
N VAL A 176 9.99 -29.83 3.48
CA VAL A 176 10.73 -30.45 2.39
C VAL A 176 10.20 -29.92 1.07
N GLN A 177 11.11 -29.42 0.23
CA GLN A 177 10.80 -28.98 -1.13
C GLN A 177 11.22 -30.06 -2.11
N PHE A 178 10.31 -30.42 -3.01
CA PHE A 178 10.60 -31.26 -4.16
C PHE A 178 10.83 -30.35 -5.37
N TYR A 179 12.00 -30.46 -5.98
CA TYR A 179 12.35 -29.69 -7.16
C TYR A 179 12.08 -30.49 -8.45
N PRO A 180 11.82 -29.81 -9.58
CA PRO A 180 11.59 -30.49 -10.86
C PRO A 180 12.77 -31.34 -11.35
N ASP A 181 13.99 -30.98 -10.95
CA ASP A 181 15.21 -31.76 -11.24
C ASP A 181 15.27 -33.08 -10.46
N GLY A 182 14.39 -33.25 -9.48
CA GLY A 182 14.30 -34.42 -8.62
C GLY A 182 15.09 -34.40 -7.34
N SER A 183 15.77 -33.31 -7.06
CA SER A 183 16.30 -33.10 -5.73
C SER A 183 15.16 -32.87 -4.74
N CYS A 184 15.31 -33.46 -3.56
CA CYS A 184 14.42 -33.28 -2.42
C CYS A 184 15.29 -32.79 -1.27
N ASN A 185 15.08 -31.55 -0.84
CA ASN A 185 15.87 -30.93 0.23
C ASN A 185 14.97 -30.52 1.40
N SER A 186 15.42 -30.82 2.61
CA SER A 186 14.92 -30.15 3.82
C SER A 186 15.38 -28.70 3.77
N ILE A 187 14.44 -27.76 3.82
CA ILE A 187 14.75 -26.33 3.67
C ILE A 187 14.51 -25.57 4.96
N LEU A 188 13.43 -25.88 5.69
CA LEU A 188 12.96 -25.09 6.83
C LEU A 188 12.90 -25.95 8.08
N GLU A 189 13.43 -25.43 9.19
CA GLU A 189 13.16 -25.93 10.54
C GLU A 189 12.68 -24.77 11.43
N SER A 190 11.54 -24.94 12.11
CA SER A 190 10.96 -23.94 13.01
C SER A 190 10.42 -24.58 14.29
N HIS A 191 10.71 -24.00 15.45
CA HIS A 191 10.15 -24.46 16.72
C HIS A 191 8.78 -23.82 16.98
N LEU A 192 7.80 -24.66 17.31
CA LEU A 192 6.43 -24.26 17.58
C LEU A 192 6.08 -24.49 19.06
N ASP A 193 5.49 -23.47 19.67
CA ASP A 193 4.89 -23.54 21.00
C ASP A 193 3.41 -23.97 20.91
N ILE A 194 3.15 -25.04 20.16
CA ILE A 194 1.80 -25.61 19.99
C ILE A 194 1.81 -27.04 20.50
N SER A 195 0.96 -27.35 21.49
CA SER A 195 0.71 -28.72 21.92
C SER A 195 -0.26 -29.40 20.96
N VAL A 196 0.26 -30.22 20.06
CA VAL A 196 -0.55 -31.11 19.21
C VAL A 196 -0.67 -32.45 19.93
N ASN A 197 -1.88 -32.99 20.08
CA ASN A 197 -2.06 -34.30 20.69
C ASN A 197 -1.45 -35.40 19.80
N ASP A 198 -0.54 -36.20 20.35
CA ASP A 198 0.24 -37.24 19.64
C ASP A 198 -0.57 -38.49 19.23
N THR A 199 -1.86 -38.52 19.54
CA THR A 199 -2.68 -39.74 19.48
C THR A 199 -3.00 -40.17 18.05
N GLN A 200 -3.13 -39.25 17.09
CA GLN A 200 -3.44 -39.57 15.68
C GLN A 200 -2.77 -38.59 14.71
N LEU A 201 -2.16 -39.14 13.64
CA LEU A 201 -1.56 -38.35 12.56
C LEU A 201 -2.65 -37.57 11.82
N LYS A 202 -2.49 -36.25 11.74
CA LYS A 202 -3.35 -35.39 10.94
C LYS A 202 -2.70 -35.05 9.61
N LEU A 203 -3.29 -35.56 8.54
CA LEU A 203 -2.91 -35.17 7.19
C LEU A 203 -3.76 -33.96 6.77
N VAL A 204 -3.27 -33.09 5.89
CA VAL A 204 -4.04 -32.00 5.24
C VAL A 204 -3.68 -32.00 3.73
N ASN A 205 -4.68 -31.86 2.86
CA ASN A 205 -4.53 -31.86 1.39
C ASN A 205 -3.98 -33.17 0.76
N PHE A 206 -4.14 -34.31 1.42
CA PHE A 206 -3.82 -35.63 0.85
C PHE A 206 -5.07 -36.38 0.37
N GLY A 207 -6.03 -35.71 -0.26
CA GLY A 207 -7.27 -36.32 -0.74
C GLY A 207 -8.40 -36.43 0.30
N TYR A 208 -9.44 -37.20 -0.05
CA TYR A 208 -10.70 -37.28 0.72
C TYR A 208 -10.52 -38.04 2.04
N TYR A 209 -11.02 -37.46 3.13
CA TYR A 209 -11.07 -38.11 4.44
C TYR A 209 -12.41 -38.80 4.55
N CYS A 210 -12.43 -40.13 4.60
CA CYS A 210 -13.54 -40.76 5.27
C CYS A 210 -13.45 -40.40 6.76
N GLN A 211 -14.30 -39.47 7.20
CA GLN A 211 -14.70 -39.47 8.59
C GLN A 211 -15.42 -40.79 8.85
N ASP A 212 -14.74 -41.73 9.51
CA ASP A 212 -15.48 -42.70 10.31
C ASP A 212 -16.27 -41.88 11.34
N GLN A 213 -17.59 -41.98 11.30
CA GLN A 213 -18.56 -41.21 12.08
C GLN A 213 -18.48 -41.44 13.61
N GLY A 214 -17.38 -41.99 14.12
CA GLY A 214 -17.19 -42.30 15.53
C GLY A 214 -16.03 -41.51 16.11
N VAL A 215 -16.34 -40.61 17.04
CA VAL A 215 -15.42 -39.86 17.90
C VAL A 215 -14.93 -38.53 17.31
N ALA A 216 -15.73 -37.49 17.55
CA ALA A 216 -15.28 -36.09 17.54
C ALA A 216 -14.20 -35.90 18.63
N SER A 217 -12.96 -36.24 18.32
CA SER A 217 -11.82 -35.81 19.13
C SER A 217 -11.68 -34.29 18.99
N LYS A 218 -11.34 -33.58 20.08
CA LYS A 218 -11.05 -32.14 20.08
C LYS A 218 -9.93 -31.86 19.07
N SER A 219 -10.25 -31.64 17.80
CA SER A 219 -9.27 -31.61 16.75
C SER A 219 -8.81 -30.18 16.49
N LEU A 220 -7.58 -29.86 16.90
CA LEU A 220 -6.83 -28.70 16.40
C LEU A 220 -6.92 -28.63 14.87
N ASN A 221 -7.50 -27.57 14.30
CA ASN A 221 -7.42 -27.28 12.87
C ASN A 221 -6.14 -26.46 12.65
N LEU A 222 -5.22 -26.98 11.84
CA LEU A 222 -3.90 -26.39 11.63
C LEU A 222 -3.58 -26.40 10.14
N GLN A 223 -3.24 -25.24 9.60
CA GLN A 223 -2.98 -25.02 8.18
C GLN A 223 -1.80 -24.08 7.98
N VAL A 224 -0.93 -24.40 7.02
CA VAL A 224 0.21 -23.57 6.63
C VAL A 224 -0.12 -22.89 5.30
N PHE A 225 0.14 -21.58 5.22
CA PHE A 225 -0.02 -20.81 4.00
C PHE A 225 1.28 -20.12 3.61
N THR A 226 1.50 -20.07 2.30
CA THR A 226 2.61 -19.36 1.67
C THR A 226 2.06 -18.30 0.73
N SER A 227 2.70 -17.14 0.72
CA SER A 227 2.40 -16.00 -0.14
C SER A 227 3.48 -15.82 -1.20
N LYS A 228 3.12 -15.30 -2.37
CA LYS A 228 4.08 -14.91 -3.41
C LYS A 228 5.09 -13.88 -2.90
N THR A 229 4.74 -13.04 -1.93
CA THR A 229 5.65 -12.03 -1.36
C THR A 229 6.69 -12.62 -0.39
N GLY A 230 6.71 -13.94 -0.21
CA GLY A 230 7.59 -14.60 0.76
C GLY A 230 7.02 -14.59 2.19
N GLY A 231 5.71 -14.38 2.32
CA GLY A 231 4.99 -14.57 3.58
C GLY A 231 4.82 -16.07 3.89
N LEU A 232 5.13 -16.46 5.11
CA LEU A 232 4.87 -17.79 5.67
C LEU A 232 4.03 -17.64 6.93
N CYS A 233 2.85 -18.24 6.94
CA CYS A 233 1.88 -18.18 8.02
C CYS A 233 1.42 -19.57 8.45
N LEU A 234 1.35 -19.80 9.75
CA LEU A 234 0.75 -21.00 10.33
C LEU A 234 -0.51 -20.59 11.08
N CYS A 235 -1.67 -21.05 10.62
CA CYS A 235 -2.97 -20.75 11.22
C CYS A 235 -3.43 -21.94 12.04
N CYS A 236 -3.89 -21.68 13.26
CA CYS A 236 -4.46 -22.72 14.10
C CYS A 236 -5.75 -22.22 14.76
N SER A 237 -6.73 -23.10 14.85
CA SER A 237 -7.90 -22.89 15.71
C SER A 237 -8.02 -24.04 16.69
N LEU A 238 -8.29 -23.67 17.94
CA LEU A 238 -8.55 -24.60 19.02
C LEU A 238 -10.01 -24.44 19.41
N THR A 239 -10.77 -25.54 19.42
CA THR A 239 -12.13 -25.52 19.94
C THR A 239 -12.09 -25.12 21.42
N SER A 240 -12.64 -23.95 21.74
CA SER A 240 -12.69 -23.45 23.10
C SER A 240 -13.66 -24.28 23.94
N ASP A 241 -13.32 -24.49 25.21
CA ASP A 241 -14.22 -25.09 26.20
C ASP A 241 -15.33 -24.10 26.61
N THR A 242 -15.13 -22.79 26.39
CA THR A 242 -16.15 -21.76 26.64
C THR A 242 -17.20 -21.73 25.51
N PRO A 243 -18.50 -21.70 25.85
CA PRO A 243 -19.57 -21.77 24.85
C PRO A 243 -19.60 -20.55 23.92
N ASP A 244 -19.25 -19.37 24.44
CA ASP A 244 -19.50 -18.06 23.81
C ASP A 244 -18.27 -17.41 23.17
N GLU A 245 -17.12 -18.09 23.20
CA GLU A 245 -15.87 -17.55 22.65
C GLU A 245 -15.21 -18.51 21.67
N VAL A 246 -14.66 -17.94 20.61
CA VAL A 246 -13.85 -18.66 19.62
C VAL A 246 -12.45 -18.09 19.64
N ARG A 247 -11.46 -18.97 19.78
CA ARG A 247 -10.04 -18.60 19.81
C ARG A 247 -9.30 -19.21 18.64
N TYR A 248 -8.58 -18.38 17.91
CA TYR A 248 -7.67 -18.83 16.86
C TYR A 248 -6.40 -17.98 16.86
N SER A 249 -5.29 -18.58 16.43
CA SER A 249 -3.99 -17.94 16.40
C SER A 249 -3.35 -18.06 15.02
N VAL A 250 -2.76 -16.96 14.56
CA VAL A 250 -2.00 -16.89 13.31
C VAL A 250 -0.55 -16.57 13.65
N TYR A 251 0.35 -17.48 13.31
CA TYR A 251 1.79 -17.36 13.50
C TYR A 251 2.41 -16.80 12.22
N PHE A 252 2.91 -15.57 12.29
CA PHE A 252 3.61 -14.93 11.18
C PHE A 252 5.09 -15.30 11.25
N LEU A 253 5.42 -16.53 10.83
CA LEU A 253 6.78 -17.09 10.93
C LEU A 253 7.83 -16.21 10.24
N HIS A 254 7.44 -15.56 9.15
CA HIS A 254 8.30 -14.64 8.39
C HIS A 254 8.54 -13.28 9.10
N LYS A 255 7.77 -12.94 10.15
CA LYS A 255 7.92 -11.72 10.97
C LYS A 255 8.37 -12.01 12.40
N GLY A 256 8.29 -13.26 12.87
CA GLY A 256 8.79 -13.66 14.19
C GLY A 256 7.84 -13.35 15.36
N TYR A 257 6.53 -13.21 15.12
CA TYR A 257 5.52 -13.16 16.18
C TYR A 257 4.25 -13.93 15.79
N ASN A 258 3.39 -14.20 16.77
CA ASN A 258 2.04 -14.70 16.56
C ASN A 258 1.01 -13.64 16.98
N LYS A 259 -0.22 -13.78 16.48
CA LYS A 259 -1.39 -13.06 17.00
C LYS A 259 -2.47 -14.05 17.33
N THR A 260 -2.94 -14.00 18.58
CA THR A 260 -4.06 -14.80 19.07
C THR A 260 -5.29 -13.92 19.20
N PHE A 261 -6.34 -14.28 18.47
CA PHE A 261 -7.61 -13.58 18.47
C PHE A 261 -8.62 -14.38 19.29
N THR A 262 -9.29 -13.70 20.21
CA THR A 262 -10.45 -14.24 20.94
C THR A 262 -11.66 -13.41 20.55
N VAL A 263 -12.65 -14.06 19.96
CA VAL A 263 -13.88 -13.45 19.43
C VAL A 263 -15.05 -13.84 20.33
N SER A 264 -15.77 -12.84 20.85
CA SER A 264 -17.03 -13.04 21.58
C SER A 264 -18.20 -13.17 20.61
N LEU A 265 -18.99 -14.24 20.71
CA LEU A 265 -20.13 -14.49 19.84
C LEU A 265 -21.40 -13.82 20.39
N GLU A 266 -21.96 -12.86 19.66
CA GLU A 266 -23.23 -12.22 19.99
C GLU A 266 -24.41 -13.00 19.36
N GLY A 267 -24.94 -14.03 20.03
CA GLY A 267 -26.20 -14.67 19.59
C GLY A 267 -26.49 -16.09 20.10
N THR A 268 -27.77 -16.33 20.44
CA THR A 268 -28.39 -17.57 20.96
C THR A 268 -28.62 -18.69 19.93
N GLU A 269 -28.02 -18.64 18.75
CA GLU A 269 -28.20 -19.69 17.73
C GLU A 269 -27.10 -20.75 17.84
N SER A 270 -27.45 -21.84 18.52
CA SER A 270 -26.65 -23.05 18.65
C SER A 270 -26.43 -23.72 17.28
N HIS A 271 -25.40 -23.29 16.55
CA HIS A 271 -24.91 -24.05 15.39
C HIS A 271 -23.69 -24.88 15.78
N GLN A 272 -23.72 -26.15 15.36
CA GLN A 272 -22.87 -27.26 15.80
C GLN A 272 -21.40 -27.16 15.37
N LEU A 273 -21.04 -26.18 14.52
CA LEU A 273 -19.70 -26.01 13.97
C LEU A 273 -18.98 -24.85 14.66
N LYS A 274 -18.03 -25.19 15.53
CA LYS A 274 -17.09 -24.23 16.17
C LYS A 274 -15.71 -24.20 15.51
N GLU A 275 -15.57 -24.83 14.35
CA GLU A 275 -14.28 -24.93 13.66
C GLU A 275 -14.11 -23.74 12.71
N VAL A 276 -13.15 -22.87 13.02
CA VAL A 276 -12.77 -21.77 12.14
C VAL A 276 -12.06 -22.36 10.92
N ALA A 277 -12.59 -22.07 9.73
CA ALA A 277 -11.95 -22.37 8.46
C ALA A 277 -10.96 -21.26 8.12
N PHE A 278 -9.81 -21.62 7.57
CA PHE A 278 -8.85 -20.66 7.06
C PHE A 278 -8.77 -20.73 5.53
N MET A 279 -8.56 -19.57 4.89
CA MET A 279 -8.42 -19.47 3.44
C MET A 279 -7.22 -18.59 3.10
N ASN A 280 -6.45 -19.01 2.09
CA ASN A 280 -5.31 -18.26 1.57
C ASN A 280 -5.75 -17.37 0.40
N LEU A 281 -5.65 -16.05 0.55
CA LEU A 281 -5.92 -15.06 -0.49
C LEU A 281 -4.64 -14.35 -0.96
N ASP A 282 -3.49 -15.03 -0.84
CA ASP A 282 -2.12 -14.59 -1.20
C ASP A 282 -1.56 -13.49 -0.28
N ASP A 283 -2.14 -12.29 -0.27
CA ASP A 283 -1.73 -11.19 0.60
C ASP A 283 -2.54 -11.12 1.91
N TYR A 284 -3.68 -11.82 1.94
CA TYR A 284 -4.54 -11.93 3.12
C TYR A 284 -4.76 -13.40 3.50
N VAL A 285 -4.84 -13.66 4.80
CA VAL A 285 -5.47 -14.88 5.34
C VAL A 285 -6.86 -14.52 5.82
N ALA A 286 -7.86 -15.27 5.38
CA ALA A 286 -9.21 -15.16 5.91
C ALA A 286 -9.45 -16.23 6.97
N ALA A 287 -9.82 -15.82 8.18
CA ALA A 287 -10.38 -16.70 9.21
C ALA A 287 -11.91 -16.57 9.18
N TYR A 288 -12.59 -17.65 8.80
CA TYR A 288 -14.02 -17.66 8.54
C TYR A 288 -14.72 -18.67 9.45
N LEU A 289 -15.76 -18.20 10.13
CA LEU A 289 -16.68 -19.07 10.86
C LEU A 289 -18.07 -18.88 10.25
N PRO A 290 -18.59 -19.89 9.51
CA PRO A 290 -19.82 -19.75 8.74
C PRO A 290 -20.99 -19.22 9.56
N GLY A 291 -21.63 -18.17 9.06
CA GLY A 291 -22.78 -17.52 9.69
C GLY A 291 -22.45 -16.62 10.89
N GLN A 292 -21.20 -16.52 11.33
CA GLN A 292 -20.81 -15.73 12.51
C GLN A 292 -19.88 -14.56 12.15
N PHE A 293 -18.67 -14.84 11.65
CA PHE A 293 -17.69 -13.80 11.33
C PHE A 293 -16.76 -14.18 10.18
N LEU A 294 -16.19 -13.15 9.54
CA LEU A 294 -15.12 -13.25 8.57
C LEU A 294 -14.03 -12.23 8.95
N HIS A 295 -12.83 -12.70 9.25
CA HIS A 295 -11.69 -11.85 9.58
C HIS A 295 -10.62 -11.96 8.49
N LEU A 296 -10.41 -10.89 7.73
CA LEU A 296 -9.31 -10.77 6.76
C LEU A 296 -8.09 -10.17 7.45
N LEU A 297 -7.00 -10.94 7.53
CA LEU A 297 -5.73 -10.57 8.15
C LEU A 297 -4.68 -10.34 7.06
N ASN A 298 -4.10 -9.14 7.03
CA ASN A 298 -3.02 -8.82 6.09
C ASN A 298 -1.72 -9.54 6.50
N ILE A 299 -1.15 -10.31 5.56
CA ILE A 299 0.08 -11.09 5.78
C ILE A 299 1.33 -10.22 5.66
N GLN A 300 1.33 -9.23 4.77
CA GLN A 300 2.50 -8.39 4.49
C GLN A 300 2.84 -7.49 5.69
N HIS A 301 1.80 -6.90 6.30
CA HIS A 301 1.90 -5.96 7.41
C HIS A 301 1.04 -6.41 8.61
N PRO A 302 1.38 -7.53 9.25
CA PRO A 302 0.52 -8.06 10.30
C PRO A 302 0.57 -7.23 11.58
N ASP A 303 1.57 -6.36 11.77
CA ASP A 303 1.74 -5.53 12.96
C ASP A 303 0.57 -4.55 13.12
N LEU A 304 0.07 -4.04 12.00
CA LEU A 304 -0.91 -2.97 11.96
C LEU A 304 -2.32 -3.51 11.79
N LEU A 305 -3.05 -3.54 12.90
CA LEU A 305 -4.45 -3.97 12.93
C LEU A 305 -5.37 -3.07 12.09
N CYS A 306 -4.97 -1.85 11.73
CA CYS A 306 -5.73 -1.00 10.81
C CYS A 306 -5.90 -1.61 9.40
N HIS A 307 -5.12 -2.64 9.04
CA HIS A 307 -5.24 -3.36 7.78
C HIS A 307 -6.12 -4.62 7.89
N SER A 308 -6.58 -4.96 9.10
CA SER A 308 -7.36 -6.16 9.35
C SER A 308 -8.86 -5.83 9.30
N LEU A 309 -9.60 -6.54 8.45
CA LEU A 309 -11.03 -6.33 8.27
C LEU A 309 -11.81 -7.41 9.02
N PHE A 310 -12.60 -7.03 10.02
CA PHE A 310 -13.45 -7.94 10.77
C PHE A 310 -14.92 -7.69 10.47
N LEU A 311 -15.55 -8.66 9.80
CA LEU A 311 -16.94 -8.60 9.36
C LEU A 311 -17.79 -9.56 10.19
N THR A 312 -19.02 -9.14 10.51
CA THR A 312 -20.01 -9.91 11.27
C THR A 312 -21.38 -9.82 10.60
N GLY A 313 -22.26 -10.77 10.90
CA GLY A 313 -23.64 -10.78 10.38
C GLY A 313 -23.70 -11.00 8.87
N GLU A 314 -24.55 -10.23 8.17
CA GLU A 314 -24.71 -10.35 6.71
C GLU A 314 -23.43 -10.04 5.94
N ASN A 315 -22.61 -9.10 6.41
CA ASN A 315 -21.35 -8.73 5.78
C ASN A 315 -20.28 -9.84 5.87
N ALA A 316 -20.45 -10.81 6.78
CA ALA A 316 -19.55 -11.95 6.90
C ALA A 316 -19.90 -13.10 5.95
N ARG A 317 -21.08 -13.06 5.31
CA ARG A 317 -21.52 -14.15 4.43
C ARG A 317 -20.73 -14.14 3.13
N ILE A 318 -20.35 -15.32 2.67
CA ILE A 318 -19.74 -15.52 1.36
C ILE A 318 -20.84 -16.02 0.42
N ASP A 319 -21.23 -15.19 -0.55
CA ASP A 319 -22.47 -15.29 -1.36
C ASP A 319 -23.00 -16.71 -1.64
N MET A 320 -22.16 -17.57 -2.23
CA MET A 320 -22.56 -18.89 -2.73
C MET A 320 -22.42 -20.02 -1.69
N LEU A 321 -21.78 -19.75 -0.56
CA LEU A 321 -21.51 -20.76 0.48
C LEU A 321 -22.63 -20.78 1.50
N GLN A 322 -23.26 -21.94 1.64
CA GLN A 322 -24.15 -22.19 2.77
C GLN A 322 -23.33 -22.28 4.07
N ASN A 323 -23.99 -22.23 5.25
CA ASN A 323 -23.37 -22.35 6.56
C ASN A 323 -22.82 -23.78 6.83
N CYS A 324 -21.90 -24.24 5.97
CA CYS A 324 -21.34 -25.58 5.92
C CYS A 324 -19.85 -25.56 6.28
N SER A 325 -19.29 -26.73 6.60
CA SER A 325 -17.85 -26.87 6.85
C SER A 325 -17.06 -26.64 5.57
N VAL A 326 -16.20 -25.63 5.57
CA VAL A 326 -15.36 -25.20 4.44
C VAL A 326 -13.91 -25.63 4.66
N ARG A 327 -13.24 -26.05 3.58
CA ARG A 327 -11.78 -26.25 3.55
C ARG A 327 -11.15 -25.48 2.40
N SER A 328 -9.95 -24.95 2.58
CA SER A 328 -9.20 -24.28 1.51
C SER A 328 -8.01 -25.15 1.09
N PRO A 329 -8.17 -26.04 0.09
CA PRO A 329 -7.10 -26.94 -0.30
C PRO A 329 -5.99 -26.23 -1.11
N LEU A 330 -6.35 -25.22 -1.90
CA LEU A 330 -5.44 -24.46 -2.75
C LEU A 330 -5.64 -22.96 -2.51
N THR A 331 -4.62 -22.18 -2.86
CA THR A 331 -4.69 -20.71 -2.82
C THR A 331 -5.91 -20.21 -3.60
N SER A 332 -6.66 -19.30 -2.99
CA SER A 332 -7.89 -18.71 -3.55
C SER A 332 -8.96 -19.73 -3.93
N THR A 333 -9.03 -20.87 -3.24
CA THR A 333 -10.09 -21.88 -3.44
C THR A 333 -10.72 -22.32 -2.12
N VAL A 334 -11.99 -22.70 -2.20
CA VAL A 334 -12.81 -23.21 -1.11
C VAL A 334 -13.55 -24.44 -1.58
N LEU A 335 -13.41 -25.54 -0.85
CA LEU A 335 -14.17 -26.76 -1.00
C LEU A 335 -15.32 -26.75 0.01
N ASP A 336 -16.55 -26.82 -0.51
CA ASP A 336 -17.70 -27.17 0.29
C ASP A 336 -17.66 -28.68 0.56
N CYS A 337 -17.50 -29.07 1.83
CA CYS A 337 -17.41 -30.49 2.20
C CYS A 337 -18.76 -31.21 2.13
N TYR A 338 -19.89 -30.47 2.11
CA TYR A 338 -21.22 -31.05 2.04
C TYR A 338 -21.62 -31.36 0.60
N GLU A 339 -21.51 -30.38 -0.31
CA GLU A 339 -21.84 -30.57 -1.73
C GLU A 339 -20.68 -31.16 -2.55
N GLY A 340 -19.44 -31.08 -2.05
CA GLY A 340 -18.25 -31.49 -2.80
C GLY A 340 -17.85 -30.52 -3.92
N ASN A 341 -18.43 -29.31 -3.93
CA ASN A 341 -18.17 -28.28 -4.93
C ASN A 341 -16.92 -27.47 -4.55
N LEU A 342 -16.06 -27.22 -5.55
CA LEU A 342 -14.88 -26.36 -5.41
C LEU A 342 -15.17 -24.99 -6.02
N TYR A 343 -15.01 -23.94 -5.23
CA TYR A 343 -15.22 -22.54 -5.62
C TYR A 343 -13.89 -21.80 -5.65
N GLY A 344 -13.72 -20.91 -6.62
CA GLY A 344 -12.69 -19.88 -6.60
C GLY A 344 -13.16 -18.70 -5.74
N VAL A 345 -12.30 -18.21 -4.86
CA VAL A 345 -12.61 -17.10 -3.94
C VAL A 345 -11.67 -15.94 -4.20
N SER A 346 -12.24 -14.76 -4.41
CA SER A 346 -11.54 -13.49 -4.54
C SER A 346 -12.30 -12.40 -3.79
N ILE A 347 -11.58 -11.36 -3.38
CA ILE A 347 -12.19 -10.16 -2.82
C ILE A 347 -12.76 -9.35 -3.99
N SER A 348 -14.06 -9.01 -3.94
CA SER A 348 -14.70 -8.16 -4.95
C SER A 348 -14.42 -6.69 -4.67
N ASP A 349 -14.00 -5.97 -5.70
CA ASP A 349 -13.79 -4.52 -5.70
C ASP A 349 -15.10 -3.75 -5.43
N GLY A 350 -16.17 -4.10 -6.13
CA GLY A 350 -17.49 -3.48 -5.98
C GLY A 350 -18.07 -3.66 -4.59
N ALA A 351 -17.99 -4.88 -4.03
CA ALA A 351 -18.47 -5.15 -2.67
C ALA A 351 -17.67 -4.39 -1.62
N LEU A 352 -16.34 -4.30 -1.79
CA LEU A 352 -15.46 -3.56 -0.88
C LEU A 352 -15.76 -2.06 -0.90
N LEU A 353 -15.99 -1.48 -2.09
CA LEU A 353 -16.33 -0.06 -2.22
C LEU A 353 -17.71 0.26 -1.66
N GLN A 354 -18.71 -0.61 -1.86
CA GLN A 354 -20.02 -0.47 -1.22
C GLN A 354 -19.89 -0.57 0.31
N PHE A 355 -19.06 -1.48 0.80
CA PHE A 355 -18.79 -1.60 2.24
C PHE A 355 -18.10 -0.34 2.79
N LEU A 356 -17.11 0.22 2.09
CA LEU A 356 -16.45 1.47 2.45
C LEU A 356 -17.43 2.65 2.54
N GLN A 357 -18.39 2.74 1.61
CA GLN A 357 -19.43 3.77 1.61
C GLN A 357 -20.45 3.60 2.75
N ASN A 358 -20.85 2.38 3.06
CA ASN A 358 -21.91 2.09 4.04
C ASN A 358 -21.40 1.98 5.49
N SER A 359 -20.10 1.76 5.67
CA SER A 359 -19.47 1.58 6.98
C SER A 359 -19.59 2.84 7.83
N LYS A 360 -19.91 2.67 9.11
CA LYS A 360 -20.02 3.76 10.10
C LYS A 360 -18.77 3.92 10.97
N ARG A 361 -17.94 2.88 11.07
CA ARG A 361 -16.76 2.87 11.94
C ARG A 361 -15.52 3.26 11.16
N ASP A 362 -14.66 4.06 11.78
CA ASP A 362 -13.39 4.48 11.18
C ASP A 362 -12.43 3.30 10.98
N SER A 363 -12.42 2.31 11.89
CA SER A 363 -11.60 1.08 11.76
C SER A 363 -11.93 0.33 10.46
N ASP A 364 -13.22 0.18 10.18
CA ASP A 364 -13.73 -0.61 9.07
C ASP A 364 -13.47 0.13 7.75
N ARG A 365 -13.64 1.45 7.75
CA ARG A 365 -13.32 2.32 6.61
C ARG A 365 -11.83 2.30 6.29
N LEU A 366 -10.97 2.38 7.31
CA LEU A 366 -9.53 2.37 7.13
C LEU A 366 -9.03 1.02 6.59
N ALA A 367 -9.50 -0.08 7.18
CA ALA A 367 -9.17 -1.43 6.71
C ALA A 367 -9.67 -1.67 5.27
N ALA A 368 -10.90 -1.24 4.95
CA ALA A 368 -11.43 -1.34 3.60
C ALA A 368 -10.65 -0.47 2.59
N LEU A 369 -10.24 0.74 2.99
CA LEU A 369 -9.42 1.63 2.16
C LEU A 369 -8.05 1.00 1.88
N HIS A 370 -7.35 0.49 2.90
CA HIS A 370 -6.06 -0.18 2.70
C HIS A 370 -6.19 -1.48 1.91
N CYS A 371 -7.26 -2.26 2.13
CA CYS A 371 -7.55 -3.41 1.29
C CYS A 371 -7.75 -2.98 -0.17
N ALA A 372 -8.49 -1.90 -0.43
CA ALA A 372 -8.73 -1.42 -1.78
C ALA A 372 -7.44 -0.96 -2.48
N LEU A 373 -6.56 -0.27 -1.74
CA LEU A 373 -5.33 0.34 -2.28
C LEU A 373 -4.17 -0.65 -2.42
N LEU A 374 -4.01 -1.57 -1.45
CA LEU A 374 -2.86 -2.49 -1.40
C LEU A 374 -3.13 -3.83 -2.08
N TYR A 375 -4.36 -4.35 -2.00
CA TYR A 375 -4.70 -5.67 -2.55
C TYR A 375 -4.95 -5.63 -4.05
N PHE A 376 -5.71 -4.63 -4.52
CA PHE A 376 -5.95 -4.46 -5.94
C PHE A 376 -4.79 -3.69 -6.57
N GLN A 377 -4.33 -4.14 -7.74
CA GLN A 377 -3.46 -3.32 -8.57
C GLN A 377 -4.22 -2.03 -8.89
N LEU A 378 -3.67 -0.87 -8.51
CA LEU A 378 -4.32 0.43 -8.68
C LEU A 378 -4.70 0.66 -10.15
N THR A 379 -5.98 0.51 -10.45
CA THR A 379 -6.56 0.95 -11.73
C THR A 379 -7.03 2.39 -11.59
N GLU A 380 -7.03 3.14 -12.70
CA GLU A 380 -7.45 4.54 -12.68
C GLU A 380 -8.92 4.68 -12.23
N ASP A 381 -9.76 3.68 -12.52
CA ASP A 381 -11.16 3.66 -12.12
C ASP A 381 -11.34 3.48 -10.60
N LEU A 382 -10.52 2.64 -9.96
CA LEU A 382 -10.55 2.46 -8.50
C LEU A 382 -10.04 3.71 -7.79
N GLU A 383 -8.94 4.30 -8.26
CA GLU A 383 -8.42 5.56 -7.72
C GLU A 383 -9.48 6.66 -7.80
N MET A 384 -10.16 6.80 -8.94
CA MET A 384 -11.25 7.76 -9.13
C MET A 384 -12.40 7.55 -8.13
N GLN A 385 -12.86 6.31 -7.97
CA GLN A 385 -13.96 5.99 -7.04
C GLN A 385 -13.58 6.27 -5.58
N ILE A 386 -12.34 5.99 -5.19
CA ILE A 386 -11.83 6.31 -3.86
C ILE A 386 -11.73 7.83 -3.69
N ILE A 387 -11.22 8.58 -4.68
CA ILE A 387 -11.17 10.05 -4.62
C ILE A 387 -12.58 10.64 -4.45
N TRP A 388 -13.58 10.09 -5.14
CA TRP A 388 -14.97 10.49 -4.97
C TRP A 388 -15.48 10.21 -3.56
N TRP A 389 -15.21 9.03 -3.01
CA TRP A 389 -15.56 8.70 -1.63
C TRP A 389 -14.91 9.66 -0.63
N ILE A 390 -13.60 9.94 -0.79
CA ILE A 390 -12.86 10.90 0.04
C ILE A 390 -13.54 12.27 0.00
N SER A 391 -13.90 12.76 -1.19
CA SER A 391 -14.51 14.08 -1.38
C SER A 391 -15.87 14.24 -0.66
N GLU A 392 -16.63 13.14 -0.53
CA GLU A 392 -17.92 13.13 0.15
C GLU A 392 -17.79 12.94 1.68
N ASN A 393 -16.77 12.22 2.13
CA ASN A 393 -16.65 11.75 3.51
C ASN A 393 -15.62 12.50 4.37
N LEU A 394 -15.06 13.63 3.89
CA LEU A 394 -14.00 14.41 4.57
C LEU A 394 -14.26 14.74 6.04
N LEU A 395 -15.52 14.90 6.47
CA LEU A 395 -15.89 15.26 7.85
C LEU A 395 -16.31 14.07 8.72
N THR A 396 -16.43 12.89 8.11
CA THR A 396 -17.01 11.71 8.78
C THR A 396 -15.95 10.80 9.41
N CYS A 397 -14.70 10.91 8.98
CA CYS A 397 -13.58 10.20 9.59
C CYS A 397 -12.99 11.08 10.71
N HIS A 398 -12.98 10.57 11.95
CA HIS A 398 -12.46 11.30 13.11
C HIS A 398 -11.07 10.82 13.54
N SER A 399 -10.78 9.55 13.23
CA SER A 399 -9.62 8.84 13.73
C SER A 399 -8.38 8.94 12.84
N PHE A 400 -8.58 9.18 11.54
CA PHE A 400 -7.53 9.21 10.54
C PHE A 400 -7.86 10.22 9.44
N ASP A 401 -6.85 10.70 8.71
CA ASP A 401 -7.04 11.54 7.53
C ASP A 401 -7.05 10.68 6.26
N PRO A 402 -8.19 10.57 5.56
CA PRO A 402 -8.30 9.71 4.39
C PRO A 402 -7.44 10.18 3.21
N ILE A 403 -7.12 11.48 3.11
CA ILE A 403 -6.22 12.00 2.08
C ILE A 403 -4.79 11.56 2.35
N GLN A 404 -4.35 11.59 3.62
CA GLN A 404 -3.01 11.16 3.99
C GLN A 404 -2.80 9.67 3.71
N GLU A 405 -3.76 8.83 4.12
CA GLU A 405 -3.71 7.38 3.88
C GLU A 405 -3.76 7.05 2.39
N PHE A 406 -4.62 7.72 1.62
CA PHE A 406 -4.65 7.56 0.17
C PHE A 406 -3.31 7.89 -0.48
N LEU A 407 -2.71 9.04 -0.15
CA LEU A 407 -1.42 9.45 -0.71
C LEU A 407 -0.30 8.46 -0.36
N ILE A 408 -0.19 8.04 0.90
CA ILE A 408 0.87 7.11 1.34
C ILE A 408 0.69 5.73 0.71
N ALA A 409 -0.51 5.15 0.80
CA ALA A 409 -0.75 3.80 0.30
C ALA A 409 -0.64 3.72 -1.22
N SER A 410 -1.15 4.72 -1.96
CA SER A 410 -0.98 4.79 -3.42
C SER A 410 0.48 4.97 -3.83
N LEU A 411 1.26 5.78 -3.10
CA LEU A 411 2.70 5.90 -3.31
C LEU A 411 3.41 4.58 -3.08
N TYR A 412 3.12 3.93 -1.96
CA TYR A 412 3.71 2.64 -1.61
C TYR A 412 3.50 1.60 -2.73
N CYS A 413 2.26 1.44 -3.21
CA CYS A 413 1.95 0.48 -4.27
C CYS A 413 2.72 0.75 -5.57
N ARG A 414 2.76 2.01 -6.01
CA ARG A 414 3.45 2.39 -7.25
C ARG A 414 4.96 2.13 -7.16
N MET A 415 5.56 2.42 -6.01
CA MET A 415 7.01 2.33 -5.83
C MET A 415 7.49 0.90 -5.53
N CYS A 416 6.71 0.09 -4.80
CA CYS A 416 7.12 -1.27 -4.43
C CYS A 416 7.14 -2.25 -5.60
N ALA A 417 6.49 -1.93 -6.72
CA ALA A 417 6.58 -2.71 -7.95
C ALA A 417 7.98 -2.64 -8.61
N GLU A 418 8.76 -1.59 -8.35
CA GLU A 418 9.98 -1.29 -9.11
C GLU A 418 11.24 -1.94 -8.53
N THR A 419 11.29 -2.18 -7.21
CA THR A 419 12.49 -2.70 -6.54
C THR A 419 12.22 -3.56 -5.31
N HIS A 420 12.99 -4.66 -5.19
CA HIS A 420 12.98 -5.53 -4.02
C HIS A 420 13.49 -4.80 -2.76
N ASN A 421 12.81 -5.02 -1.63
CA ASN A 421 13.06 -4.46 -0.29
C ASN A 421 12.69 -2.97 -0.11
N LEU A 422 12.12 -2.32 -1.14
CA LEU A 422 11.62 -0.95 -0.99
C LEU A 422 10.37 -0.89 -0.09
N ASP A 423 9.61 -1.99 -0.09
CA ASP A 423 8.45 -2.27 0.77
C ASP A 423 8.76 -2.15 2.27
N LYS A 424 10.02 -2.34 2.65
CA LYS A 424 10.47 -2.29 4.06
C LYS A 424 10.94 -0.90 4.51
N LEU A 425 11.15 0.02 3.57
CA LEU A 425 11.76 1.34 3.84
C LEU A 425 10.76 2.49 3.67
N LEU A 426 9.78 2.32 2.80
CA LEU A 426 8.76 3.33 2.58
C LEU A 426 7.62 3.19 3.60
N PRO A 427 7.06 4.30 4.09
CA PRO A 427 5.84 4.25 4.87
C PRO A 427 4.67 3.80 3.98
N TYR A 428 3.75 3.04 4.57
CA TYR A 428 2.55 2.53 3.91
C TYR A 428 1.25 2.93 4.64
N THR A 429 1.37 3.52 5.84
CA THR A 429 0.30 4.24 6.56
C THR A 429 0.87 5.45 7.29
N SER A 430 0.04 6.45 7.57
CA SER A 430 0.40 7.56 8.48
C SER A 430 0.27 7.14 9.96
N LEU A 431 -0.40 6.03 10.24
CA LEU A 431 -0.80 5.58 11.58
C LEU A 431 0.00 4.35 12.06
N LEU A 432 1.28 4.54 12.35
CA LEU A 432 2.19 3.45 12.74
C LEU A 432 1.88 2.81 14.11
N ASP A 433 1.20 3.53 15.01
CA ASP A 433 0.86 3.06 16.36
C ASP A 433 -0.64 2.84 16.55
N TRP A 434 -1.38 2.55 15.47
CA TRP A 434 -2.82 2.34 15.56
C TRP A 434 -3.17 0.99 16.20
N ILE A 435 -3.58 1.04 17.47
CA ILE A 435 -4.04 -0.13 18.24
C ILE A 435 -5.55 -0.40 18.03
N GLY A 436 -6.24 0.39 17.18
CA GLY A 436 -7.69 0.50 17.14
C GLY A 436 -8.45 -0.79 17.47
N VAL A 437 -9.26 -0.72 18.52
CA VAL A 437 -9.95 -1.88 19.09
C VAL A 437 -11.07 -2.31 18.14
N ILE A 438 -10.99 -3.56 17.67
CA ILE A 438 -12.10 -4.20 16.96
C ILE A 438 -13.12 -4.64 18.02
N PRO A 439 -14.37 -4.15 17.99
CA PRO A 439 -15.37 -4.52 18.99
C PRO A 439 -15.62 -6.03 19.00
N GLY A 440 -15.62 -6.65 20.18
CA GLY A 440 -15.85 -8.09 20.34
C GLY A 440 -14.63 -8.97 20.00
N VAL A 441 -13.48 -8.39 19.65
CA VAL A 441 -12.25 -9.13 19.35
C VAL A 441 -11.10 -8.62 20.20
N THR A 442 -10.54 -9.49 21.04
CA THR A 442 -9.29 -9.22 21.76
C THR A 442 -8.12 -9.87 21.03
N CYS A 443 -7.05 -9.11 20.81
CA CYS A 443 -5.84 -9.57 20.14
C CYS A 443 -4.66 -9.56 21.14
N ALA A 444 -3.98 -10.68 21.27
CA ALA A 444 -2.72 -10.81 22.00
C ALA A 444 -1.59 -11.16 21.02
N THR A 445 -0.43 -10.50 21.17
CA THR A 445 0.74 -10.70 20.30
C THR A 445 1.89 -11.26 21.12
N ASP A 446 2.40 -12.44 20.77
CA ASP A 446 3.58 -13.04 21.41
C ASP A 446 4.74 -13.17 20.42
N ILE A 447 5.96 -12.92 20.89
CA ILE A 447 7.18 -13.08 20.09
C ILE A 447 7.53 -14.57 19.99
N ILE A 448 7.84 -15.06 18.80
CA ILE A 448 8.18 -16.47 18.54
C ILE A 448 9.61 -16.59 18.01
N SER A 449 10.19 -17.78 18.15
CA SER A 449 11.48 -18.09 17.51
C SER A 449 11.35 -18.05 16.00
N GLN A 450 12.28 -17.35 15.34
CA GLN A 450 12.34 -17.32 13.89
C GLN A 450 12.70 -18.70 13.31
N PRO A 451 12.14 -19.06 12.14
CA PRO A 451 12.53 -20.26 11.44
C PRO A 451 13.97 -20.17 10.93
N VAL A 452 14.63 -21.32 10.86
CA VAL A 452 15.98 -21.48 10.31
C VAL A 452 15.87 -22.12 8.93
N LEU A 453 16.55 -21.52 7.94
CA LEU A 453 16.71 -22.10 6.61
C LEU A 453 18.02 -22.89 6.58
N GLU A 454 17.92 -24.20 6.33
CA GLU A 454 19.09 -25.10 6.29
C GLU A 454 19.91 -24.92 5.00
N PHE A 455 19.30 -24.36 3.95
CA PHE A 455 19.91 -24.17 2.64
C PHE A 455 20.18 -22.70 2.33
N GLN A 456 21.41 -22.36 1.90
CA GLN A 456 21.88 -20.96 1.79
C GLN A 456 21.65 -20.31 0.40
N ASN A 457 21.33 -21.09 -0.64
CA ASN A 457 21.19 -20.60 -2.02
C ASN A 457 19.78 -20.85 -2.59
N CYS A 458 18.74 -20.58 -1.80
CA CYS A 458 17.38 -20.77 -2.28
C CYS A 458 16.97 -19.67 -3.27
N ARG A 459 16.20 -20.02 -4.30
CA ARG A 459 15.63 -19.09 -5.29
C ARG A 459 14.11 -18.95 -5.11
N GLY A 460 13.55 -17.85 -5.63
CA GLY A 460 12.10 -17.65 -5.69
C GLY A 460 11.49 -17.36 -4.32
N PHE A 461 10.49 -18.14 -3.90
CA PHE A 461 9.79 -17.94 -2.62
C PHE A 461 10.75 -17.92 -1.42
N TRP A 462 11.66 -18.89 -1.33
CA TRP A 462 12.58 -19.05 -0.22
C TRP A 462 13.61 -17.91 -0.11
N GLU A 463 13.99 -17.30 -1.23
CA GLU A 463 14.85 -16.11 -1.26
C GLU A 463 14.14 -14.92 -0.62
N ARG A 464 12.85 -14.71 -0.97
CA ARG A 464 12.01 -13.65 -0.41
C ARG A 464 11.76 -13.89 1.09
N LEU A 465 11.46 -15.14 1.48
CA LEU A 465 11.32 -15.50 2.89
C LEU A 465 12.60 -15.22 3.67
N ASN A 466 13.77 -15.60 3.14
CA ASN A 466 15.06 -15.33 3.79
C ASN A 466 15.30 -13.82 3.96
N SER A 467 15.00 -13.01 2.93
CA SER A 467 15.05 -11.54 3.04
C SER A 467 14.14 -11.01 4.16
N ASN A 468 12.94 -11.58 4.30
CA ASN A 468 12.00 -11.22 5.37
C ASN A 468 12.56 -11.57 6.75
N LEU A 469 13.12 -12.76 6.93
CA LEU A 469 13.74 -13.18 8.19
C LEU A 469 14.94 -12.32 8.56
N GLU A 470 15.83 -12.04 7.60
CA GLU A 470 16.97 -11.14 7.82
C GLU A 470 16.50 -9.72 8.21
N SER A 471 15.43 -9.20 7.57
CA SER A 471 14.91 -7.89 7.95
C SER A 471 14.38 -7.83 9.38
N VAL A 472 13.83 -8.92 9.92
CA VAL A 472 13.39 -8.97 11.33
C VAL A 472 14.58 -9.03 12.28
N LYS A 473 15.65 -9.77 11.94
CA LYS A 473 16.88 -9.84 12.77
C LYS A 473 17.53 -8.47 12.97
N TYR A 474 17.51 -7.64 11.94
CA TYR A 474 18.09 -6.29 11.94
C TYR A 474 17.02 -5.19 12.01
N ALA A 475 15.78 -5.51 12.39
CA ALA A 475 14.71 -4.54 12.49
C ALA A 475 14.99 -3.57 13.63
N GLU A 476 15.70 -2.48 13.34
CA GLU A 476 15.59 -1.28 14.14
C GLU A 476 14.17 -0.72 13.94
N PRO A 477 13.47 -0.29 15.00
CA PRO A 477 12.10 0.25 14.91
C PRO A 477 11.96 1.53 14.04
N HIS A 478 13.04 1.99 13.41
CA HIS A 478 13.14 3.23 12.64
C HIS A 478 13.49 3.01 11.15
N LEU A 479 13.28 1.81 10.61
CA LEU A 479 13.58 1.51 9.20
C LEU A 479 12.73 2.31 8.21
N HIS A 480 11.53 2.75 8.58
CA HIS A 480 10.67 3.54 7.70
C HIS A 480 11.16 4.98 7.59
N TYR A 481 11.13 5.53 6.38
CA TYR A 481 11.41 6.94 6.14
C TYR A 481 10.43 7.84 6.91
N GLN A 482 10.94 8.63 7.85
CA GLN A 482 10.17 9.58 8.64
C GLN A 482 10.47 11.03 8.24
N ASN A 483 9.42 11.81 8.01
CA ASN A 483 9.53 13.24 7.69
C ASN A 483 9.89 14.14 8.89
N ASN A 484 10.28 13.58 10.04
CA ASN A 484 10.66 14.34 11.22
C ASN A 484 11.92 15.19 10.99
N VAL A 485 12.91 14.62 10.31
CA VAL A 485 14.14 15.34 9.93
C VAL A 485 13.80 16.39 8.86
N LEU A 486 12.91 16.06 7.91
CA LEU A 486 12.45 16.97 6.87
C LEU A 486 11.79 18.21 7.47
N ARG A 487 10.86 18.01 8.40
CA ARG A 487 10.14 19.07 9.07
C ARG A 487 11.06 20.00 9.86
N ARG A 488 12.09 19.46 10.52
CA ARG A 488 13.08 20.27 11.26
C ARG A 488 13.91 21.14 10.32
N GLU A 489 14.43 20.55 9.24
CA GLU A 489 15.23 21.28 8.24
C GLU A 489 14.38 22.30 7.46
N TRP A 490 13.14 21.94 7.12
CA TRP A 490 12.17 22.83 6.50
C TRP A 490 11.92 24.07 7.37
N ARG A 491 11.65 23.90 8.67
CA ARG A 491 11.43 25.05 9.57
C ARG A 491 12.63 26.00 9.59
N LYS A 492 13.84 25.47 9.75
CA LYS A 492 15.08 26.27 9.73
C LYS A 492 15.25 27.05 8.42
N LEU A 493 15.05 26.40 7.28
CA LEU A 493 15.25 27.01 5.97
C LEU A 493 14.12 27.99 5.60
N SER A 494 12.89 27.69 6.01
CA SER A 494 11.74 28.59 5.80
C SER A 494 11.93 29.90 6.57
N GLU A 495 12.37 29.85 7.83
CA GLU A 495 12.72 31.04 8.61
C GLU A 495 13.90 31.78 7.97
N PHE A 496 14.96 31.07 7.60
CA PHE A 496 16.12 31.66 6.94
C PHE A 496 15.74 32.42 5.66
N CYS A 497 14.91 31.84 4.79
CA CYS A 497 14.48 32.45 3.53
C CYS A 497 13.47 33.60 3.70
N LEU A 498 12.72 33.65 4.80
CA LEU A 498 11.80 34.76 5.11
C LEU A 498 12.54 35.99 5.65
N PHE A 499 13.64 35.80 6.39
CA PHE A 499 14.35 36.89 7.08
C PHE A 499 15.61 37.39 6.36
N THR A 500 16.18 36.63 5.42
CA THR A 500 17.38 37.06 4.70
C THR A 500 17.04 37.61 3.32
N ASN A 501 17.29 38.91 3.13
CA ASN A 501 17.57 39.42 1.78
C ASN A 501 18.73 38.57 1.21
N GLN A 502 18.69 38.26 -0.09
CA GLN A 502 19.63 37.37 -0.83
C GLN A 502 21.13 37.74 -0.76
N ARG A 503 21.58 38.53 0.21
CA ARG A 503 22.96 38.97 0.40
C ARG A 503 23.44 38.53 1.78
N GLU A 504 24.11 37.37 1.79
CA GLU A 504 25.29 37.02 2.60
C GLU A 504 25.21 35.58 3.14
N GLU A 505 25.93 34.67 2.47
CA GLU A 505 26.82 33.63 3.03
C GLU A 505 27.11 32.53 1.98
N ARG A 506 28.35 32.51 1.46
CA ARG A 506 28.76 31.68 0.30
C ARG A 506 28.70 30.16 0.51
N ARG A 507 28.60 29.65 1.75
CA ARG A 507 28.53 28.20 2.04
C ARG A 507 27.08 27.67 2.02
N SER A 508 26.13 28.46 2.52
CA SER A 508 24.69 28.14 2.55
C SER A 508 24.06 28.19 1.14
N THR A 509 24.63 28.98 0.23
CA THR A 509 24.15 29.09 -1.16
C THR A 509 24.39 27.84 -2.01
N ALA A 510 25.43 27.03 -1.74
CA ALA A 510 25.73 25.85 -2.54
C ALA A 510 24.76 24.70 -2.23
N TYR A 511 24.46 24.50 -0.95
CA TYR A 511 23.46 23.53 -0.48
C TYR A 511 22.06 23.87 -1.01
N LEU A 512 21.64 25.14 -0.86
CA LEU A 512 20.37 25.63 -1.40
C LEU A 512 20.28 25.48 -2.94
N ARG A 513 21.37 25.75 -3.65
CA ARG A 513 21.43 25.56 -5.12
C ARG A 513 21.23 24.10 -5.50
N ASN A 514 21.88 23.17 -4.81
CA ASN A 514 21.72 21.73 -5.05
C ASN A 514 20.28 21.26 -4.77
N ILE A 515 19.66 21.77 -3.70
CA ILE A 515 18.25 21.47 -3.39
C ILE A 515 17.33 21.95 -4.53
N LEU A 516 17.50 23.20 -4.99
CA LEU A 516 16.69 23.74 -6.08
C LEU A 516 16.95 23.01 -7.40
N GLU A 517 18.19 22.57 -7.66
CA GLU A 517 18.50 21.72 -8.82
C GLU A 517 17.79 20.37 -8.75
N ASN A 518 17.69 19.75 -7.57
CA ASN A 518 16.90 18.53 -7.39
C ASN A 518 15.41 18.78 -7.68
N ALA A 519 14.86 19.90 -7.23
CA ALA A 519 13.48 20.28 -7.53
C ALA A 519 13.24 20.46 -9.04
N LYS A 520 14.19 21.10 -9.75
CA LYS A 520 14.14 21.23 -11.21
C LYS A 520 14.15 19.87 -11.92
N LYS A 521 14.94 18.91 -11.42
CA LYS A 521 14.95 17.55 -11.98
C LYS A 521 13.59 16.87 -11.84
N VAL A 522 12.95 16.98 -10.68
CA VAL A 522 11.59 16.44 -10.45
C VAL A 522 10.59 17.08 -11.40
N LEU A 523 10.60 18.41 -11.54
CA LEU A 523 9.67 19.10 -12.45
C LEU A 523 9.91 18.72 -13.92
N SER A 524 11.18 18.63 -14.36
CA SER A 524 11.49 18.18 -15.72
C SER A 524 11.09 16.74 -16.00
N HIS A 525 11.08 15.88 -14.97
CA HIS A 525 10.62 14.50 -15.08
C HIS A 525 9.09 14.45 -15.21
N LEU A 526 8.37 15.29 -14.45
CA LEU A 526 6.92 15.47 -14.59
C LEU A 526 6.51 16.03 -15.95
N ASP A 527 7.31 16.89 -16.59
CA ASP A 527 7.06 17.45 -17.93
C ASP A 527 7.02 16.39 -19.04
N THR A 528 7.52 15.18 -18.77
CA THR A 528 7.39 14.04 -19.69
C THR A 528 6.03 13.35 -19.62
N TRP A 529 5.21 13.66 -18.60
CA TRP A 529 3.89 13.06 -18.38
C TRP A 529 2.79 14.03 -18.85
N ASP A 530 2.01 13.58 -19.84
CA ASP A 530 0.92 14.25 -20.59
C ASP A 530 0.67 15.75 -20.32
N SER A 531 0.95 16.55 -21.34
CA SER A 531 0.80 18.01 -21.35
C SER A 531 -0.62 18.50 -21.66
N GLU A 532 -1.52 17.63 -22.15
CA GLU A 532 -2.81 18.06 -22.73
C GLU A 532 -3.93 18.32 -21.69
N GLU A 533 -3.80 17.87 -20.44
CA GLU A 533 -4.88 17.95 -19.43
C GLU A 533 -4.46 18.60 -18.09
N ARG A 534 -3.43 19.44 -18.07
CA ARG A 534 -2.97 20.10 -16.84
C ARG A 534 -3.90 21.26 -16.44
N LEU A 535 -4.44 21.19 -15.22
CA LEU A 535 -5.15 22.30 -14.59
C LEU A 535 -4.23 23.53 -14.43
N VAL A 536 -4.49 24.60 -15.18
CA VAL A 536 -3.79 25.89 -15.01
C VAL A 536 -4.23 26.54 -13.69
N PRO A 537 -3.29 26.97 -12.79
CA PRO A 537 -1.87 27.24 -13.00
C PRO A 537 -0.91 26.18 -12.43
N LEU A 538 -1.37 24.95 -12.15
CA LEU A 538 -0.53 23.90 -11.56
C LEU A 538 0.67 23.60 -12.47
N PHE A 539 1.86 23.54 -11.87
CA PHE A 539 3.16 23.33 -12.51
C PHE A 539 3.64 24.42 -13.48
N GLN A 540 2.87 25.49 -13.71
CA GLN A 540 3.27 26.63 -14.57
C GLN A 540 3.92 27.77 -13.79
N GLU A 541 3.61 27.89 -12.49
CA GLU A 541 4.16 28.94 -11.64
C GLU A 541 5.41 28.50 -10.89
N GLU A 542 6.39 29.42 -10.76
CA GLU A 542 7.54 29.20 -9.90
C GLU A 542 7.18 29.49 -8.43
N ASP A 543 6.95 28.42 -7.66
CA ASP A 543 6.80 28.50 -6.21
C ASP A 543 8.11 28.08 -5.52
N TYR A 544 8.88 29.07 -5.06
CA TYR A 544 10.17 28.85 -4.42
C TYR A 544 10.07 28.01 -3.14
N GLN A 545 9.00 28.19 -2.35
CA GLN A 545 8.81 27.46 -1.10
C GLN A 545 8.55 25.98 -1.38
N GLN A 546 7.65 25.68 -2.33
CA GLN A 546 7.38 24.30 -2.72
C GLN A 546 8.60 23.66 -3.40
N GLN A 547 9.34 24.39 -4.25
CA GLN A 547 10.59 23.91 -4.85
C GLN A 547 11.65 23.54 -3.80
N LEU A 548 11.79 24.35 -2.76
CA LEU A 548 12.72 24.05 -1.68
C LEU A 548 12.30 22.77 -0.93
N LEU A 549 11.01 22.61 -0.62
CA LEU A 549 10.50 21.42 0.06
C LEU A 549 10.65 20.14 -0.80
N MET A 550 10.37 20.23 -2.11
CA MET A 550 10.59 19.14 -3.08
C MET A 550 12.04 18.68 -3.07
N GLY A 551 12.99 19.60 -3.22
CA GLY A 551 14.41 19.28 -3.27
C GLY A 551 14.97 18.74 -1.94
N LEU A 552 14.43 19.19 -0.81
CA LEU A 552 14.79 18.68 0.52
C LEU A 552 14.32 17.24 0.70
N MET A 553 13.10 16.93 0.28
CA MET A 553 12.57 15.57 0.35
C MET A 553 13.39 14.62 -0.51
N VAL A 554 13.79 15.03 -1.72
CA VAL A 554 14.72 14.27 -2.58
C VAL A 554 16.05 14.02 -1.85
N ALA A 555 16.64 15.04 -1.25
CA ALA A 555 17.93 14.89 -0.58
C ALA A 555 17.87 13.93 0.62
N GLN A 556 16.81 14.01 1.43
CA GLN A 556 16.66 13.18 2.62
C GLN A 556 16.26 11.74 2.30
N LEU A 557 15.34 11.53 1.36
CA LEU A 557 14.98 10.18 0.92
C LEU A 557 16.16 9.48 0.27
N LYS A 558 16.95 10.19 -0.54
CA LYS A 558 18.19 9.66 -1.12
C LYS A 558 19.18 9.22 -0.05
N ASP A 559 19.42 10.04 0.97
CA ASP A 559 20.33 9.70 2.07
C ASP A 559 19.82 8.49 2.86
N HIS A 560 18.51 8.41 3.13
CA HIS A 560 17.89 7.25 3.77
C HIS A 560 18.05 5.96 2.93
N LEU A 561 17.66 5.99 1.65
CA LEU A 561 17.79 4.83 0.76
C LEU A 561 19.26 4.41 0.58
N MET A 562 20.20 5.35 0.48
CA MET A 562 21.64 5.05 0.37
C MET A 562 22.20 4.33 1.61
N ARG A 563 21.64 4.58 2.80
CA ARG A 563 22.06 3.93 4.05
C ARG A 563 21.62 2.47 4.11
N HIS A 564 20.39 2.20 3.66
CA HIS A 564 19.75 0.88 3.78
C HIS A 564 19.88 0.01 2.52
N LEU A 565 19.96 0.59 1.32
CA LEU A 565 20.10 -0.12 0.03
C LEU A 565 21.51 -0.02 -0.55
N ARG A 566 22.52 -0.48 0.20
CA ARG A 566 23.94 -0.38 -0.21
C ARG A 566 24.29 -1.16 -1.49
N TYR A 567 23.48 -2.16 -1.84
CA TYR A 567 23.66 -3.00 -3.03
C TYR A 567 23.06 -2.36 -4.30
N VAL A 568 22.18 -1.37 -4.17
CA VAL A 568 21.56 -0.69 -5.31
C VAL A 568 22.49 0.42 -5.80
N GLY A 569 22.76 0.44 -7.11
CA GLY A 569 23.62 1.48 -7.70
C GLY A 569 23.06 2.88 -7.49
N LYS A 570 23.93 3.86 -7.20
CA LYS A 570 23.57 5.26 -6.91
C LYS A 570 22.62 5.87 -7.95
N LYS A 571 22.83 5.57 -9.24
CA LYS A 571 21.96 6.05 -10.33
C LYS A 571 20.53 5.52 -10.23
N LYS A 572 20.35 4.27 -9.79
CA LYS A 572 19.03 3.66 -9.62
C LYS A 572 18.31 4.24 -8.40
N ILE A 573 19.03 4.50 -7.31
CA ILE A 573 18.49 5.22 -6.15
C ILE A 573 18.07 6.63 -6.53
N ASP A 574 18.89 7.35 -7.30
CA ASP A 574 18.56 8.69 -7.79
C ASP A 574 17.26 8.68 -8.61
N GLN A 575 17.04 7.66 -9.44
CA GLN A 575 15.81 7.50 -10.21
C GLN A 575 14.60 7.24 -9.30
N ILE A 576 14.69 6.25 -8.40
CA ILE A 576 13.61 5.90 -7.44
C ILE A 576 13.18 7.11 -6.61
N VAL A 577 14.13 7.93 -6.16
CA VAL A 577 13.81 9.12 -5.35
C VAL A 577 13.09 10.18 -6.18
N LEU A 578 13.52 10.40 -7.43
CA LEU A 578 12.84 11.33 -8.33
C LEU A 578 11.43 10.84 -8.65
N ASP A 579 11.27 9.56 -8.95
CA ASP A 579 9.99 8.91 -9.22
C ASP A 579 9.05 9.00 -8.01
N TYR A 580 9.57 8.83 -6.79
CA TYR A 580 8.78 8.97 -5.56
C TYR A 580 8.18 10.38 -5.41
N VAL A 581 8.98 11.43 -5.56
CA VAL A 581 8.49 12.81 -5.44
C VAL A 581 7.59 13.20 -6.61
N ALA A 582 7.91 12.75 -7.83
CA ALA A 582 7.06 12.98 -9.00
C ALA A 582 5.69 12.29 -8.85
N ASN A 583 5.66 11.02 -8.43
CA ASN A 583 4.42 10.29 -8.17
C ASN A 583 3.57 10.94 -7.09
N LEU A 584 4.18 11.50 -6.04
CA LEU A 584 3.46 12.23 -4.99
C LEU A 584 2.74 13.44 -5.57
N LEU A 585 3.45 14.27 -6.33
CA LEU A 585 2.87 15.48 -6.95
C LEU A 585 1.79 15.13 -7.98
N ASN A 586 1.99 14.03 -8.72
CA ASN A 586 1.01 13.50 -9.66
C ASN A 586 -0.26 13.01 -8.95
N LEU A 587 -0.15 12.33 -7.80
CA LEU A 587 -1.32 11.92 -7.01
C LEU A 587 -2.14 13.12 -6.53
N VAL A 588 -1.47 14.16 -6.01
CA VAL A 588 -2.15 15.41 -5.63
C VAL A 588 -2.81 16.05 -6.86
N HIS A 589 -2.14 16.07 -8.01
CA HIS A 589 -2.70 16.57 -9.26
C HIS A 589 -3.93 15.77 -9.72
N ARG A 590 -3.90 14.44 -9.62
CA ARG A 590 -5.02 13.55 -9.97
C ARG A 590 -6.25 13.82 -9.08
N ILE A 591 -6.05 13.96 -7.77
CA ILE A 591 -7.13 14.35 -6.84
C ILE A 591 -7.77 15.65 -7.31
N MET A 592 -6.95 16.66 -7.63
CA MET A 592 -7.41 17.97 -8.10
C MET A 592 -8.15 17.87 -9.43
N LYS A 593 -7.60 17.16 -10.42
CA LYS A 593 -8.24 16.95 -11.72
C LYS A 593 -9.63 16.31 -11.58
N GLU A 594 -9.74 15.32 -10.70
CA GLU A 594 -11.00 14.61 -10.49
C GLU A 594 -12.06 15.48 -9.81
N ILE A 595 -11.66 16.30 -8.84
CA ILE A 595 -12.53 17.29 -8.20
C ILE A 595 -13.05 18.30 -9.24
N TRP A 596 -12.17 18.77 -10.12
CA TRP A 596 -12.53 19.72 -11.19
C TRP A 596 -13.54 19.12 -12.15
N ARG A 597 -13.35 17.85 -12.53
CA ARG A 597 -14.27 17.11 -13.40
C ARG A 597 -15.63 16.90 -12.72
N ARG A 598 -15.63 16.48 -11.46
CA ARG A 598 -16.84 16.20 -10.68
C ARG A 598 -17.72 17.43 -10.52
N TYR A 599 -17.14 18.59 -10.21
CA TYR A 599 -17.88 19.84 -10.06
C TYR A 599 -18.03 20.65 -11.35
N ARG A 600 -17.55 20.13 -12.49
CA ARG A 600 -17.56 20.78 -13.82
C ARG A 600 -17.02 22.21 -13.76
N LEU A 601 -15.90 22.40 -13.08
CA LEU A 601 -15.29 23.73 -12.96
C LEU A 601 -14.66 24.13 -14.30
N HIS A 602 -15.08 25.28 -14.82
CA HIS A 602 -14.47 25.87 -16.01
C HIS A 602 -13.08 26.44 -15.67
N SER A 603 -12.22 26.62 -16.68
CA SER A 603 -10.91 27.28 -16.56
C SER A 603 -10.99 28.74 -16.08
N CYS A 604 -12.18 29.32 -15.96
CA CYS A 604 -12.46 30.67 -15.44
C CYS A 604 -12.39 30.79 -13.90
N ILE A 605 -11.65 29.94 -13.18
CA ILE A 605 -11.25 30.18 -11.76
C ILE A 605 -10.31 31.40 -11.65
N LEU A 606 -9.95 31.99 -12.78
CA LEU A 606 -8.92 33.00 -12.95
C LEU A 606 -9.45 34.43 -13.05
N CYS A 607 -10.77 34.67 -13.05
CA CYS A 607 -11.34 36.03 -12.95
C CYS A 607 -11.89 36.24 -11.54
N PHE A 608 -11.61 37.36 -10.89
CA PHE A 608 -12.07 37.62 -9.51
C PHE A 608 -13.39 38.40 -9.42
N ASP A 609 -13.97 38.78 -10.56
CA ASP A 609 -15.11 39.69 -10.63
C ASP A 609 -16.48 39.04 -10.29
N GLU A 610 -16.55 37.71 -10.27
CA GLU A 610 -17.79 36.97 -10.02
C GLU A 610 -17.74 36.23 -8.67
N ARG A 611 -18.90 36.11 -8.01
CA ARG A 611 -19.03 35.28 -6.80
C ARG A 611 -18.90 33.80 -7.14
N GLY A 612 -18.22 33.06 -6.27
CA GLY A 612 -17.96 31.65 -6.50
C GLY A 612 -19.21 30.77 -6.44
N THR A 613 -19.23 29.72 -7.25
CA THR A 613 -20.30 28.72 -7.28
C THR A 613 -20.22 27.77 -6.08
N ALA A 614 -21.30 27.03 -5.79
CA ALA A 614 -21.28 25.99 -4.75
C ALA A 614 -20.22 24.90 -5.03
N GLY A 615 -19.93 24.61 -6.30
CA GLY A 615 -18.85 23.70 -6.71
C GLY A 615 -17.45 24.27 -6.42
N GLU A 616 -17.24 25.57 -6.66
CA GLU A 616 -15.99 26.26 -6.30
C GLU A 616 -15.75 26.26 -4.78
N PHE A 617 -16.81 26.44 -3.99
CA PHE A 617 -16.71 26.36 -2.53
C PHE A 617 -16.40 24.93 -2.04
N ALA A 618 -16.97 23.90 -2.68
CA ALA A 618 -16.64 22.52 -2.39
C ALA A 618 -15.17 22.21 -2.73
N ALA A 619 -14.69 22.67 -3.89
CA ALA A 619 -13.28 22.54 -4.27
C ALA A 619 -12.35 23.27 -3.29
N PHE A 620 -12.71 24.48 -2.85
CA PHE A 620 -11.96 25.22 -1.82
C PHE A 620 -11.82 24.43 -0.51
N ARG A 621 -12.90 23.79 -0.06
CA ARG A 621 -12.89 22.96 1.15
C ARG A 621 -11.96 21.75 0.98
N ILE A 622 -12.04 21.05 -0.14
CA ILE A 622 -11.20 19.88 -0.39
C ILE A 622 -9.72 20.30 -0.50
N MET A 623 -9.41 21.39 -1.18
CA MET A 623 -8.04 21.94 -1.24
C MET A 623 -7.49 22.31 0.13
N SER A 624 -8.32 22.90 0.99
CA SER A 624 -7.90 23.23 2.37
C SER A 624 -7.57 21.96 3.15
N ARG A 625 -8.33 20.88 2.95
CA ARG A 625 -8.03 19.56 3.53
C ARG A 625 -6.77 18.91 2.95
N ILE A 626 -6.52 19.03 1.65
CA ILE A 626 -5.27 18.57 1.03
C ILE A 626 -4.07 19.32 1.63
N LEU A 627 -4.20 20.63 1.84
CA LEU A 627 -3.16 21.44 2.46
C LEU A 627 -2.89 21.01 3.92
N GLU A 628 -3.94 20.78 4.70
CA GLU A 628 -3.81 20.25 6.07
C GLU A 628 -3.13 18.88 6.09
N ALA A 629 -3.54 17.97 5.19
CA ALA A 629 -2.96 16.65 5.03
C ALA A 629 -1.46 16.73 4.66
N ALA A 630 -1.11 17.56 3.68
CA ALA A 630 0.26 17.76 3.23
C ALA A 630 1.14 18.39 4.33
N ASN A 631 0.63 19.39 5.05
CA ASN A 631 1.34 19.99 6.20
C ASN A 631 1.55 18.99 7.33
N GLY A 632 0.54 18.15 7.61
CA GLY A 632 0.59 17.07 8.59
C GLY A 632 1.69 16.05 8.31
N MET A 633 2.00 15.80 7.04
CA MET A 633 3.08 14.90 6.62
C MET A 633 4.37 15.58 6.17
N CYS A 634 4.40 16.92 6.10
CA CYS A 634 5.50 17.71 5.52
C CYS A 634 5.79 17.38 4.04
N MET A 635 4.73 17.16 3.25
CA MET A 635 4.83 16.82 1.83
C MET A 635 4.76 18.06 0.93
N PRO A 636 5.52 18.11 -0.18
CA PRO A 636 5.41 19.18 -1.16
C PRO A 636 4.09 19.12 -1.94
N LEU A 637 3.58 20.29 -2.29
CA LEU A 637 2.42 20.47 -3.16
C LEU A 637 2.87 20.92 -4.56
N PRO A 638 2.06 20.64 -5.60
CA PRO A 638 2.31 21.16 -6.94
C PRO A 638 2.50 22.70 -6.94
N PRO A 639 3.52 23.24 -7.61
CA PRO A 639 3.65 24.69 -7.79
C PRO A 639 2.39 25.28 -8.42
N GLY A 640 1.92 26.43 -7.93
CA GLY A 640 0.65 27.04 -8.34
C GLY A 640 -0.59 26.58 -7.53
N PHE A 641 -0.45 25.58 -6.65
CA PHE A 641 -1.55 25.13 -5.77
C PHE A 641 -2.06 26.26 -4.88
N HIS A 642 -1.15 26.99 -4.20
CA HIS A 642 -1.49 28.10 -3.30
C HIS A 642 -2.17 29.27 -4.03
N THR A 643 -1.74 29.56 -5.26
CA THR A 643 -2.34 30.61 -6.09
C THR A 643 -3.80 30.28 -6.43
N LEU A 644 -4.06 29.04 -6.80
CA LEU A 644 -5.41 28.57 -7.12
C LEU A 644 -6.29 28.44 -5.87
N HIS A 645 -5.72 28.05 -4.73
CA HIS A 645 -6.40 28.05 -3.42
C HIS A 645 -6.81 29.46 -2.98
N LEU A 646 -5.91 30.44 -3.14
CA LEU A 646 -6.18 31.86 -2.91
C LEU A 646 -7.27 32.39 -3.86
N GLY A 647 -7.21 32.01 -5.14
CA GLY A 647 -8.24 32.33 -6.14
C GLY A 647 -9.65 31.94 -5.71
N LEU A 648 -9.81 30.67 -5.32
CA LEU A 648 -11.08 30.16 -4.82
C LEU A 648 -11.48 30.80 -3.49
N GLY A 649 -10.52 31.05 -2.60
CA GLY A 649 -10.78 31.72 -1.32
C GLY A 649 -11.37 33.11 -1.51
N VAL A 650 -10.81 33.93 -2.40
CA VAL A 650 -11.30 35.29 -2.68
C VAL A 650 -12.70 35.28 -3.27
N ARG A 651 -13.02 34.32 -4.15
CA ARG A 651 -14.34 34.20 -4.77
C ARG A 651 -15.43 33.65 -3.85
N CYS A 652 -15.05 32.75 -2.92
CA CYS A 652 -16.02 31.99 -2.13
C CYS A 652 -16.17 32.46 -0.68
N LEU A 653 -15.21 33.18 -0.11
CA LEU A 653 -15.23 33.60 1.29
C LEU A 653 -15.56 35.09 1.45
N PRO A 654 -16.28 35.47 2.52
CA PRO A 654 -16.42 36.88 2.88
C PRO A 654 -15.08 37.44 3.37
N LEU A 655 -14.87 38.74 3.19
CA LEU A 655 -13.60 39.43 3.50
C LEU A 655 -13.06 39.10 4.90
N HIS A 656 -13.89 39.12 5.94
CA HIS A 656 -13.44 38.84 7.31
C HIS A 656 -12.90 37.41 7.48
N THR A 657 -13.56 36.41 6.88
CA THR A 657 -13.11 35.00 6.92
C THR A 657 -11.86 34.83 6.07
N LEU A 658 -11.79 35.46 4.90
CA LEU A 658 -10.61 35.43 4.05
C LEU A 658 -9.37 35.96 4.79
N LEU A 659 -9.51 37.12 5.44
CA LEU A 659 -8.42 37.71 6.23
C LEU A 659 -8.03 36.82 7.41
N HIS A 660 -9.01 36.21 8.09
CA HIS A 660 -8.72 35.26 9.15
C HIS A 660 -7.92 34.06 8.63
N TYR A 661 -8.29 33.48 7.48
CA TYR A 661 -7.57 32.36 6.88
C TYR A 661 -6.14 32.71 6.43
N ILE A 662 -5.91 33.96 6.03
CA ILE A 662 -4.57 34.48 5.74
C ILE A 662 -3.79 34.64 7.05
N ASP A 663 -4.40 35.24 8.08
CA ASP A 663 -3.77 35.50 9.38
C ASP A 663 -3.42 34.19 10.11
N THR A 664 -4.24 33.14 9.96
CA THR A 664 -3.96 31.80 10.50
C THR A 664 -2.98 30.99 9.66
N GLY A 665 -2.57 31.48 8.48
CA GLY A 665 -1.65 30.78 7.58
C GLY A 665 -2.27 29.61 6.82
N VAL A 666 -3.60 29.55 6.68
CA VAL A 666 -4.26 28.56 5.80
C VAL A 666 -4.13 28.99 4.35
N LEU A 667 -4.33 30.29 4.07
CA LEU A 667 -4.12 30.85 2.74
C LEU A 667 -2.74 31.47 2.64
N HIS A 668 -1.86 30.83 1.87
CA HIS A 668 -0.50 31.31 1.64
C HIS A 668 -0.50 32.35 0.51
N LEU A 669 0.02 33.54 0.80
CA LEU A 669 0.13 34.62 -0.17
C LEU A 669 1.37 34.43 -1.04
N THR A 670 1.18 33.90 -2.26
CA THR A 670 2.25 33.78 -3.27
C THR A 670 2.42 35.09 -4.05
N GLU A 671 3.64 35.34 -4.54
CA GLU A 671 3.91 36.53 -5.37
C GLU A 671 3.06 36.52 -6.66
N ALA A 672 2.95 35.36 -7.30
CA ALA A 672 2.16 35.19 -8.52
C ALA A 672 0.66 35.42 -8.27
N GLY A 673 0.10 34.83 -7.20
CA GLY A 673 -1.30 34.96 -6.85
C GLY A 673 -1.69 36.40 -6.50
N VAL A 674 -0.86 37.10 -5.72
CA VAL A 674 -1.14 38.52 -5.39
C VAL A 674 -0.94 39.42 -6.60
N ARG A 675 0.08 39.19 -7.43
CA ARG A 675 0.27 39.93 -8.68
C ARG A 675 -0.94 39.80 -9.60
N LYS A 676 -1.50 38.59 -9.68
CA LYS A 676 -2.69 38.31 -10.46
C LYS A 676 -3.93 39.00 -9.88
N LEU A 677 -4.14 38.87 -8.57
CA LEU A 677 -5.23 39.55 -7.85
C LEU A 677 -5.21 41.07 -8.05
N LEU A 678 -4.04 41.69 -8.04
CA LEU A 678 -3.89 43.13 -8.26
C LEU A 678 -4.19 43.55 -9.71
N LYS A 679 -3.98 42.66 -10.69
CA LYS A 679 -4.23 42.92 -12.12
C LYS A 679 -5.68 42.71 -12.52
N ASP A 680 -6.29 41.67 -11.97
CA ASP A 680 -7.59 41.18 -12.42
C ASP A 680 -8.75 41.90 -11.72
N LEU A 681 -8.58 42.34 -10.46
CA LEU A 681 -9.59 43.14 -9.76
C LEU A 681 -9.55 44.60 -10.19
N ASP A 682 -10.72 45.21 -10.36
CA ASP A 682 -10.84 46.67 -10.53
C ASP A 682 -10.55 47.44 -9.23
N ASP A 683 -10.47 48.78 -9.34
CA ASP A 683 -10.24 49.69 -8.21
C ASP A 683 -11.58 50.27 -7.68
N THR A 684 -12.60 49.41 -7.53
CA THR A 684 -13.83 49.78 -6.80
C THR A 684 -13.55 49.89 -5.29
N GLU A 685 -14.37 50.65 -4.55
CA GLU A 685 -14.13 50.89 -3.11
C GLU A 685 -14.06 49.58 -2.28
N GLU A 686 -14.81 48.54 -2.67
CA GLU A 686 -14.76 47.22 -2.04
C GLU A 686 -13.48 46.45 -2.40
N ASN A 687 -13.08 46.46 -3.67
CA ASN A 687 -11.88 45.78 -4.14
C ASN A 687 -10.59 46.48 -3.71
N GLU A 688 -10.58 47.81 -3.62
CA GLU A 688 -9.48 48.57 -3.01
C GLU A 688 -9.30 48.17 -1.54
N LYS A 689 -10.38 48.09 -0.75
CA LYS A 689 -10.34 47.62 0.64
C LYS A 689 -9.76 46.21 0.75
N LEU A 690 -10.13 45.30 -0.15
CA LEU A 690 -9.59 43.95 -0.23
C LEU A 690 -8.10 43.95 -0.58
N LYS A 691 -7.69 44.64 -1.66
CA LYS A 691 -6.28 44.77 -2.10
C LYS A 691 -5.42 45.34 -0.97
N PHE A 692 -5.87 46.41 -0.31
CA PHE A 692 -5.16 46.99 0.84
C PHE A 692 -5.02 46.01 2.00
N SER A 693 -6.11 45.32 2.34
CA SER A 693 -6.12 44.40 3.49
C SER A 693 -5.16 43.22 3.28
N ILE A 694 -4.99 42.75 2.04
CA ILE A 694 -4.03 41.69 1.67
C ILE A 694 -2.59 42.24 1.61
N VAL A 695 -2.37 43.39 0.96
CA VAL A 695 -1.03 43.99 0.79
C VAL A 695 -0.41 44.41 2.13
N MET A 696 -1.22 44.75 3.12
CA MET A 696 -0.76 45.06 4.48
C MET A 696 -0.30 43.83 5.28
N ARG A 697 -0.72 42.62 4.89
CA ARG A 697 -0.38 41.36 5.56
C ARG A 697 0.80 40.63 4.91
N LEU A 698 1.33 41.15 3.80
CA LEU A 698 2.50 40.59 3.13
C LEU A 698 3.79 40.87 3.90
N PRO A 699 4.76 39.94 3.89
CA PRO A 699 6.12 40.21 4.36
C PRO A 699 6.73 41.40 3.63
N GLU A 700 7.50 42.24 4.32
CA GLU A 700 8.04 43.50 3.77
C GLU A 700 8.77 43.34 2.43
N ALA A 701 9.51 42.23 2.26
CA ALA A 701 10.26 41.93 1.03
C ALA A 701 9.36 41.68 -0.20
N LEU A 702 8.23 40.99 -0.01
CA LEU A 702 7.24 40.74 -1.09
C LEU A 702 6.34 41.96 -1.28
N GLY A 703 5.96 42.61 -0.19
CA GLY A 703 5.19 43.85 -0.20
C GLY A 703 5.88 44.95 -0.99
N GLN A 704 7.19 45.13 -0.85
CA GLN A 704 7.92 46.15 -1.60
C GLN A 704 7.92 45.91 -3.12
N LYS A 705 8.09 44.67 -3.58
CA LYS A 705 8.05 44.31 -5.01
C LYS A 705 6.65 44.47 -5.61
N LEU A 706 5.61 44.04 -4.89
CA LEU A 706 4.24 44.06 -5.37
C LEU A 706 3.59 45.46 -5.30
N ARG A 707 3.95 46.28 -4.31
CA ARG A 707 3.49 47.68 -4.21
C ARG A 707 4.02 48.56 -5.35
N GLN A 708 5.14 48.20 -5.98
CA GLN A 708 5.64 48.88 -7.18
C GLN A 708 4.78 48.60 -8.43
N MET A 709 4.00 47.52 -8.44
CA MET A 709 3.18 47.13 -9.59
C MET A 709 1.76 47.70 -9.56
N TRP A 710 1.24 48.05 -8.38
CA TRP A 710 -0.09 48.63 -8.24
C TRP A 710 -0.01 50.15 -8.20
N ASN A 711 -0.44 50.79 -9.29
CA ASN A 711 -0.43 52.25 -9.51
C ASN A 711 -1.51 52.99 -8.69
N HIS A 712 -1.52 52.79 -7.37
CA HIS A 712 -2.46 53.43 -6.46
C HIS A 712 -1.79 54.64 -5.74
N PRO A 713 -2.51 55.76 -5.49
CA PRO A 713 -1.95 56.97 -4.87
C PRO A 713 -1.26 56.74 -3.50
N VAL A 714 -1.74 55.76 -2.71
CA VAL A 714 -1.13 55.38 -1.44
C VAL A 714 0.24 54.69 -1.63
N ASN A 715 0.39 53.86 -2.66
CA ASN A 715 1.68 53.24 -3.00
C ASN A 715 2.67 54.27 -3.51
N ALA A 716 2.21 55.20 -4.35
CA ALA A 716 3.03 56.31 -4.82
C ALA A 716 3.59 57.13 -3.64
N ASN A 717 2.74 57.45 -2.66
CA ASN A 717 3.16 58.17 -1.44
C ASN A 717 4.19 57.37 -0.61
N PHE A 718 3.99 56.06 -0.46
CA PHE A 718 4.96 55.21 0.24
C PHE A 718 6.31 55.12 -0.48
N ILE A 719 6.31 54.96 -1.81
CA ILE A 719 7.51 54.93 -2.64
C ILE A 719 8.24 56.29 -2.54
N ALA A 720 7.51 57.40 -2.64
CA ALA A 720 8.06 58.74 -2.48
C ALA A 720 8.69 58.95 -1.09
N ARG A 721 8.04 58.50 -0.01
CA ARG A 721 8.57 58.60 1.36
C ARG A 721 9.84 57.78 1.55
N ASN A 722 9.89 56.55 1.04
CA ASN A 722 11.09 55.71 1.13
C ASN A 722 12.24 56.28 0.29
N TYR A 723 11.93 56.85 -0.87
CA TYR A 723 12.91 57.53 -1.70
C TYR A 723 13.53 58.73 -0.99
N VAL A 724 12.70 59.59 -0.40
CA VAL A 724 13.14 60.74 0.40
C VAL A 724 13.94 60.29 1.61
N LYS A 725 13.46 59.28 2.36
CA LYS A 725 14.18 58.71 3.50
C LYS A 725 15.58 58.22 3.11
N PHE A 726 15.69 57.48 2.00
CA PHE A 726 16.96 56.99 1.49
C PHE A 726 17.93 58.12 1.10
N LEU A 727 17.44 59.14 0.38
CA LEU A 727 18.25 60.29 -0.01
C LEU A 727 18.76 61.08 1.21
N LEU A 728 17.89 61.25 2.22
CA LEU A 728 18.24 61.94 3.46
C LEU A 728 19.21 61.11 4.33
N GLU A 729 19.04 59.79 4.41
CA GLU A 729 19.95 58.89 5.13
C GLU A 729 21.34 58.83 4.48
N LYS A 730 21.42 58.85 3.14
CA LYS A 730 22.70 58.89 2.41
C LYS A 730 23.42 60.24 2.51
N LEU A 731 22.69 61.32 2.79
CA LEU A 731 23.24 62.65 2.98
C LEU A 731 24.13 62.73 4.23
N GLY A 732 23.72 62.06 5.32
CA GLY A 732 24.44 62.11 6.61
C GLY A 732 24.80 63.53 7.04
N ASN A 733 25.89 63.70 7.81
CA ASN A 733 26.41 65.00 8.28
C ASN A 733 27.02 65.89 7.18
N ARG A 734 26.77 65.66 5.88
CA ARG A 734 27.30 66.51 4.81
C ARG A 734 26.42 67.75 4.68
N GLN A 735 26.99 68.93 4.96
CA GLN A 735 26.29 70.20 4.73
C GLN A 735 26.09 70.44 3.23
N CYS A 736 24.84 70.62 2.80
CA CYS A 736 24.52 71.24 1.51
C CYS A 736 24.98 72.70 1.56
N ASN A 737 26.15 72.98 0.98
CA ASN A 737 26.71 74.32 0.89
C ASN A 737 26.83 74.74 -0.59
N ARG A 738 25.70 75.04 -1.24
CA ARG A 738 25.64 75.98 -2.38
C ARG A 738 24.35 76.79 -2.36
N PRO A 739 24.41 78.10 -2.69
CA PRO A 739 23.21 78.92 -2.81
C PRO A 739 22.44 78.59 -4.10
N VAL A 740 21.13 78.81 -3.99
CA VAL A 740 20.05 78.65 -4.99
C VAL A 740 20.46 79.13 -6.39
N PRO A 741 20.42 78.27 -7.43
CA PRO A 741 20.34 78.73 -8.81
C PRO A 741 18.89 79.12 -9.15
N GLU A 742 18.72 80.23 -9.87
CA GLU A 742 17.43 80.74 -10.31
C GLU A 742 16.70 79.79 -11.27
N ARG A 743 15.45 79.46 -10.88
CA ARG A 743 14.28 78.93 -11.61
C ARG A 743 14.42 78.36 -13.03
N LEU A 744 13.85 77.16 -13.19
CA LEU A 744 13.04 76.78 -14.37
C LEU A 744 11.59 76.46 -13.94
N SER A 745 10.71 77.44 -14.18
CA SER A 745 9.26 77.46 -14.51
C SER A 745 8.22 76.43 -13.96
N ILE A 746 7.42 76.87 -12.96
CA ILE A 746 5.92 76.84 -12.77
C ILE A 746 5.16 75.47 -12.55
N PRO A 747 4.04 75.34 -11.76
CA PRO A 747 3.43 76.17 -10.69
C PRO A 747 3.04 75.35 -9.42
N VAL A 748 3.68 75.59 -8.27
CA VAL A 748 3.00 75.39 -6.98
C VAL A 748 3.47 76.46 -6.01
N GLU A 749 2.56 77.28 -5.50
CA GLU A 749 2.81 78.23 -4.40
C GLU A 749 2.86 77.52 -3.04
N PHE A 750 3.59 76.40 -2.95
CA PHE A 750 3.81 75.69 -1.69
C PHE A 750 5.29 75.71 -1.34
N LEU A 751 5.72 76.81 -0.69
CA LEU A 751 7.11 77.06 -0.29
C LEU A 751 7.81 75.85 0.35
N PRO A 752 7.18 75.10 1.27
CA PRO A 752 7.84 73.94 1.89
C PRO A 752 8.15 72.80 0.91
N LEU A 753 7.27 72.55 -0.07
CA LEU A 753 7.50 71.51 -1.08
C LEU A 753 8.59 71.96 -2.05
N ASN A 754 8.57 73.22 -2.48
CA ASN A 754 9.60 73.77 -3.37
C ASN A 754 11.00 73.74 -2.74
N TYR A 755 11.09 73.98 -1.43
CA TYR A 755 12.35 73.85 -0.70
C TYR A 755 12.81 72.37 -0.64
N LEU A 756 11.89 71.45 -0.32
CA LEU A 756 12.20 70.03 -0.27
C LEU A 756 12.63 69.49 -1.64
N THR A 757 11.94 69.84 -2.72
CA THR A 757 12.30 69.41 -4.08
C THR A 757 13.65 69.96 -4.52
N HIS A 758 13.98 71.21 -4.18
CA HIS A 758 15.30 71.78 -4.43
C HIS A 758 16.42 71.03 -3.68
N VAL A 759 16.22 70.73 -2.40
CA VAL A 759 17.19 69.96 -1.60
C VAL A 759 17.37 68.55 -2.18
N LEU A 760 16.28 67.89 -2.57
CA LEU A 760 16.35 66.54 -3.16
C LEU A 760 17.03 66.55 -4.55
N ALA A 761 16.79 67.57 -5.37
CA ALA A 761 17.45 67.73 -6.67
C ALA A 761 18.95 68.01 -6.55
N GLU A 762 19.37 68.74 -5.51
CA GLU A 762 20.78 68.95 -5.20
C GLU A 762 21.49 67.63 -4.83
N ILE A 763 20.81 66.74 -4.10
CA ILE A 763 21.36 65.42 -3.74
C ILE A 763 21.49 64.51 -4.97
N GLU A 764 20.50 64.51 -5.87
CA GLU A 764 20.55 63.74 -7.12
C GLU A 764 21.70 64.20 -8.04
N THR A 765 21.93 65.52 -8.16
CA THR A 765 22.98 66.09 -9.02
C THR A 765 24.40 65.86 -8.51
N GLN A 766 24.59 65.54 -7.23
CA GLN A 766 25.88 65.18 -6.65
C GLN A 766 26.33 63.73 -6.95
N GLY A 767 25.65 63.04 -7.88
CA GLY A 767 26.06 61.72 -8.38
C GLY A 767 25.53 60.53 -7.55
N VAL A 768 24.53 60.75 -6.69
CA VAL A 768 23.85 59.68 -5.97
C VAL A 768 22.75 59.11 -6.87
N HIS A 769 23.13 58.35 -7.90
CA HIS A 769 22.13 57.59 -8.65
C HIS A 769 21.65 56.40 -7.78
N PRO A 770 20.33 56.25 -7.56
CA PRO A 770 19.77 55.06 -6.97
C PRO A 770 20.05 53.86 -7.91
N TYR A 771 20.14 52.66 -7.31
CA TYR A 771 20.30 51.38 -8.00
C TYR A 771 19.62 51.34 -9.39
N GLU A 772 20.33 50.80 -10.40
CA GLU A 772 19.92 50.65 -11.82
C GLU A 772 18.58 49.93 -12.08
N ASN A 773 17.77 49.62 -11.06
CA ASN A 773 16.48 48.93 -11.19
C ASN A 773 15.24 49.78 -10.83
N GLN A 774 15.37 51.07 -10.45
CA GLN A 774 14.22 51.97 -10.26
C GLN A 774 14.04 52.90 -11.46
N ALA A 775 13.73 52.32 -12.62
CA ALA A 775 13.41 53.09 -13.82
C ALA A 775 12.09 53.86 -13.63
N GLY A 776 12.15 55.11 -13.16
CA GLY A 776 11.00 56.04 -13.16
C GLY A 776 10.81 56.93 -11.93
N VAL A 777 11.53 56.73 -10.82
CA VAL A 777 11.37 57.54 -9.60
C VAL A 777 12.43 58.64 -9.56
N ASN A 778 12.00 59.90 -9.64
CA ASN A 778 12.85 61.10 -9.56
C ASN A 778 12.21 62.16 -8.64
N VAL A 779 12.89 63.28 -8.39
CA VAL A 779 12.33 64.41 -7.62
C VAL A 779 10.96 64.87 -8.15
N ARG A 780 10.75 64.85 -9.47
CA ARG A 780 9.45 65.21 -10.08
C ARG A 780 8.33 64.25 -9.68
N PHE A 781 8.61 62.94 -9.60
CA PHE A 781 7.65 61.95 -9.12
C PHE A 781 7.25 62.20 -7.65
N VAL A 782 8.19 62.60 -6.80
CA VAL A 782 7.92 62.96 -5.39
C VAL A 782 7.04 64.20 -5.31
N GLU A 783 7.33 65.22 -6.11
CA GLU A 783 6.56 66.46 -6.22
C GLU A 783 5.11 66.19 -6.68
N GLU A 784 4.95 65.49 -7.82
CA GLU A 784 3.64 65.13 -8.37
C GLU A 784 2.81 64.28 -7.39
N THR A 785 3.45 63.35 -6.68
CA THR A 785 2.79 62.51 -5.68
C THR A 785 2.35 63.31 -4.46
N ALA A 786 3.19 64.21 -3.96
CA ALA A 786 2.86 65.07 -2.82
C ALA A 786 1.70 66.01 -3.15
N LEU A 787 1.67 66.55 -4.37
CA LEU A 787 0.58 67.40 -4.86
C LEU A 787 -0.72 66.62 -4.99
N LYS A 788 -0.71 65.46 -5.66
CA LYS A 788 -1.88 64.59 -5.81
C LYS A 788 -2.45 64.13 -4.47
N HIS A 789 -1.59 63.83 -3.50
CA HIS A 789 -2.04 63.44 -2.15
C HIS A 789 -2.65 64.63 -1.39
N THR A 790 -2.07 65.82 -1.53
CA THR A 790 -2.56 67.03 -0.88
C THR A 790 -3.91 67.47 -1.47
N THR A 791 -4.07 67.41 -2.80
CA THR A 791 -5.34 67.71 -3.46
C THR A 791 -6.42 66.69 -3.13
N MET A 792 -6.07 65.40 -3.00
CA MET A 792 -7.00 64.35 -2.53
C MET A 792 -7.48 64.63 -1.09
N LEU A 793 -6.57 64.98 -0.16
CA LEU A 793 -6.94 65.35 1.22
C LEU A 793 -7.80 66.61 1.30
N LEU A 794 -7.61 67.56 0.38
CA LEU A 794 -8.37 68.80 0.30
C LEU A 794 -9.67 68.66 -0.52
N GLY A 795 -9.95 67.48 -1.09
CA GLY A 795 -11.16 67.22 -1.88
C GLY A 795 -11.21 67.96 -3.23
N LEU A 796 -10.08 68.42 -3.76
CA LEU A 796 -9.99 69.21 -4.98
C LEU A 796 -9.77 68.27 -6.18
N ARG A 797 -10.81 68.05 -7.01
CA ARG A 797 -10.67 67.31 -8.28
C ARG A 797 -9.92 68.16 -9.31
N TYR A 798 -8.91 67.58 -9.98
CA TYR A 798 -8.32 68.17 -11.17
C TYR A 798 -9.34 68.11 -12.33
N SER A 799 -9.65 69.25 -12.93
CA SER A 799 -10.29 69.37 -14.25
C SER A 799 -9.29 69.16 -15.37
#